data_AF-A0A6I6F2W1-F1
#
_entry.id   AF-A0A6I6F2W1-F1
#
_cell.length_a   1.000
_cell.length_b   1.000
_cell.length_c   1.000
_cell.angle_alpha   90.00
_cell.angle_beta   90.00
_cell.angle_gamma   90.00
#
_symmetry.space_group_name_H-M   'P 1'
#
loop_
_entity.id
_entity.type
_entity.pdbx_description
1 polymer ?
#
loop_
_entity_poly.entity_id
_entity_poly.type
_entity_poly.pdbx_seq_one_letter_code
_entity_poly.pdbx_strand_id
1 'polypeptide(L)'
;MSRICLGRDENERAISICKDAIELCGNENLKYKAMLYNTLGTAYMELNKAEESIKNYKESYKCSKNINYGEGLVLALNNLAVVYGDYYQRADKTEEYLLNAKEICENDKLIYYEVLALVNLGEVYLGKYDYEKSLKYFLEGLRKSKEINFEKIVFYSLNQLSMVYYRLNDYEMAYRYYTLSEEEFKNYKKQVREEADFYRLQGEFLFNIGSIERSQKYLEESLKIYNDQEFTLKWKSEIQIQYLNLIKEDNPENLRYYIEKIEILLGCFKEESKRFEVVYDTVLILYKKGKRDLALSLLDKYKFNSKNNIHPRINIKYMHVNSILAQDDDKIELLHSALKTANRLKEHKIKCELCIELGNWYLHRENYVRAANYYFESCKIIRQLLSKLPEIIKEQYIKVNNLDEPFYKLIDIRNNYMDNKVDYTEVNSTEELLEFKYSIDMLKESVFIEEARVVYSKYYSNTAKNELDIINNLTSDSMANLEIILRYLSWTTLATKGKILLEGENEKYVTLVSLKEDSNDIENINILKKVKNTKVPMLLNYPYASKEDMAIICIPIIMKNLKGMAVEGRKKNRRGYGIVKGYIYLSSDKVLNNFNDDSLKKCMNLTSLIDYILEKYQLKVSSSLDTLTGTLTRQYLEDKLEDLIEEAIENKGTFSLIMFDLDNFKNVNDNYGHQIGDEVLKKVSSVILENIRSQDICGRYGGEEFIILLPNVDKEEAKKVSDRLRRKIKKKVILGDSTPVTISMGIASYPEHGYLKYELIEKADHALYVAKDLGKDRCEVWKREFGSDIKHGNKLSGIVSGSLVQDSRNVSAIIELINVMNEELDIEKKIYKSLGEIMNILSAEYASVIYLEDSEIKERFKRKINEESWYSEKIYNDKIIKDVITQKQGICTIYWDEELEYDLINEVSEWYSVMASPVIKNNDVKYIIYVAVPLKLKRFSHKDLNFFNTMCKIIRLM
;
A
#
# COMPACT_ATOMS: atom_id res chain seq x y z
N MET A 1 10.44 62.04 16.66
CA MET A 1 9.17 62.74 16.36
C MET A 1 8.31 61.94 15.39
N SER A 2 8.83 61.53 14.22
CA SER A 2 8.07 60.71 13.25
C SER A 2 7.41 59.46 13.85
N ARG A 3 8.11 58.67 14.66
CA ARG A 3 7.53 57.49 15.36
C ARG A 3 6.38 57.85 16.32
N ILE A 4 6.40 59.04 16.93
CA ILE A 4 5.32 59.50 17.81
C ILE A 4 4.10 59.89 16.96
N CYS A 5 4.32 60.59 15.83
CA CYS A 5 3.26 60.89 14.88
C CYS A 5 2.61 59.61 14.33
N LEU A 6 3.43 58.60 13.98
CA LEU A 6 2.96 57.29 13.54
C LEU A 6 2.09 56.61 14.63
N GLY A 7 2.52 56.63 15.89
CA GLY A 7 1.73 56.10 17.00
C GLY A 7 0.45 56.87 17.33
N ARG A 8 0.24 58.05 16.72
CA ARG A 8 -0.98 58.86 16.81
C ARG A 8 -1.80 58.85 15.51
N ASP A 9 -1.44 57.98 14.57
CA ASP A 9 -2.03 57.90 13.24
C ASP A 9 -1.88 59.18 12.38
N GLU A 10 -0.94 60.06 12.74
CA GLU A 10 -0.58 61.26 11.97
C GLU A 10 0.39 60.88 10.82
N ASN A 11 -0.02 59.95 9.96
CA ASN A 11 0.85 59.27 8.98
C ASN A 11 1.49 60.23 7.95
N GLU A 12 0.74 61.19 7.43
CA GLU A 12 1.27 62.20 6.48
C GLU A 12 2.34 63.09 7.13
N ARG A 13 2.13 63.48 8.39
CA ARG A 13 3.09 64.27 9.16
C ARG A 13 4.34 63.44 9.47
N ALA A 14 4.17 62.16 9.81
CA ALA A 14 5.28 61.24 10.00
C ALA A 14 6.13 61.10 8.72
N ILE A 15 5.48 61.02 7.55
CA ILE A 15 6.15 60.98 6.24
C ILE A 15 6.99 62.24 6.01
N SER A 16 6.42 63.44 6.23
CA SER A 16 7.15 64.70 6.05
C SER A 16 8.39 64.75 6.94
N ILE A 17 8.24 64.47 8.23
CA ILE A 17 9.34 64.48 9.20
C ILE A 17 10.41 63.46 8.83
N CYS A 18 10.03 62.27 8.36
CA CYS A 18 10.99 61.25 7.94
C CYS A 18 11.80 61.71 6.73
N LYS A 19 11.19 62.34 5.71
CA LYS A 19 11.90 62.83 4.53
C LYS A 19 12.94 63.87 4.89
N ASP A 20 12.56 64.89 5.67
CA ASP A 20 13.47 65.95 6.13
C ASP A 20 14.64 65.36 6.93
N ALA A 21 14.34 64.41 7.84
CA ALA A 21 15.37 63.76 8.65
C ALA A 21 16.32 62.86 7.83
N ILE A 22 15.84 62.23 6.75
CA ILE A 22 16.67 61.41 5.84
C ILE A 22 17.67 62.29 5.09
N GLU A 23 17.25 63.47 4.65
CA GLU A 23 18.15 64.45 4.02
C GLU A 23 19.24 64.91 5.00
N LEU A 24 18.86 65.24 6.24
CA LEU A 24 19.79 65.63 7.30
C LEU A 24 20.82 64.54 7.66
N CYS A 25 20.48 63.26 7.51
CA CYS A 25 21.41 62.17 7.79
C CYS A 25 22.60 62.09 6.81
N GLY A 26 22.47 62.65 5.60
CA GLY A 26 23.51 62.60 4.57
C GLY A 26 23.93 61.16 4.21
N ASN A 27 25.23 60.97 3.91
CA ASN A 27 25.82 59.66 3.61
C ASN A 27 26.55 59.01 4.80
N GLU A 28 26.76 59.74 5.88
CA GLU A 28 27.57 59.28 7.03
C GLU A 28 26.72 58.59 8.10
N ASN A 29 25.46 58.99 8.29
CA ASN A 29 24.59 58.47 9.36
C ASN A 29 23.68 57.33 8.88
N LEU A 30 24.25 56.29 8.26
CA LEU A 30 23.50 55.21 7.60
C LEU A 30 22.59 54.41 8.54
N LYS A 31 22.94 54.27 9.83
CA LYS A 31 22.09 53.59 10.84
C LYS A 31 20.77 54.34 11.03
N TYR A 32 20.82 55.64 11.27
CA TYR A 32 19.63 56.48 11.45
C TYR A 32 18.82 56.58 10.15
N LYS A 33 19.52 56.64 9.01
CA LYS A 33 18.89 56.62 7.68
C LYS A 33 18.08 55.34 7.46
N ALA A 34 18.63 54.18 7.83
CA ALA A 34 17.89 52.90 7.78
C ALA A 34 16.64 52.93 8.67
N MET A 35 16.77 53.38 9.93
CA MET A 35 15.64 53.48 10.86
C MET A 35 14.52 54.39 10.33
N LEU A 36 14.89 55.51 9.71
CA LEU A 36 13.95 56.47 9.13
C LEU A 36 13.27 55.92 7.88
N TYR A 37 14.02 55.28 6.97
CA TYR A 37 13.42 54.58 5.82
C TYR A 37 12.44 53.51 6.27
N ASN A 38 12.75 52.78 7.34
CA ASN A 38 11.82 51.80 7.89
C ASN A 38 10.53 52.45 8.42
N THR A 39 10.64 53.50 9.23
CA THR A 39 9.47 54.25 9.72
C THR A 39 8.67 54.88 8.57
N LEU A 40 9.34 55.37 7.53
CA LEU A 40 8.73 55.92 6.33
C LEU A 40 7.96 54.83 5.55
N GLY A 41 8.54 53.63 5.42
CA GLY A 41 7.87 52.48 4.82
C GLY A 41 6.61 52.07 5.59
N THR A 42 6.64 52.10 6.92
CA THR A 42 5.46 51.82 7.76
C THR A 42 4.38 52.88 7.59
N ALA A 43 4.75 54.17 7.59
CA ALA A 43 3.78 55.25 7.37
C ALA A 43 3.11 55.17 5.99
N TYR A 44 3.84 54.76 4.96
CA TYR A 44 3.26 54.49 3.64
C TYR A 44 2.32 53.28 3.64
N MET A 45 2.63 52.22 4.41
CA MET A 45 1.71 51.09 4.54
C MET A 45 0.39 51.48 5.20
N GLU A 46 0.42 52.29 6.27
CA GLU A 46 -0.81 52.74 6.94
C GLU A 46 -1.69 53.62 6.02
N LEU A 47 -1.10 54.20 4.96
CA LEU A 47 -1.81 54.90 3.89
C LEU A 47 -2.13 54.02 2.67
N ASN A 48 -2.03 52.69 2.78
CA ASN A 48 -2.23 51.71 1.72
C ASN A 48 -1.35 51.89 0.46
N LYS A 49 -0.16 52.50 0.61
CA LYS A 49 0.82 52.76 -0.46
C LYS A 49 1.92 51.70 -0.46
N ALA A 50 1.57 50.49 -0.92
CA ALA A 50 2.41 49.30 -0.80
C ALA A 50 3.72 49.38 -1.63
N GLU A 51 3.69 49.98 -2.82
CA GLU A 51 4.89 50.12 -3.67
C GLU A 51 5.93 51.04 -3.04
N GLU A 52 5.49 52.20 -2.55
CA GLU A 52 6.32 53.16 -1.84
C GLU A 52 6.87 52.53 -0.57
N SER A 53 6.06 51.75 0.14
CA SER A 53 6.54 51.04 1.33
C SER A 53 7.68 50.07 1.02
N ILE A 54 7.52 49.21 0.00
CA ILE A 54 8.56 48.26 -0.43
C ILE A 54 9.84 49.00 -0.81
N LYS A 55 9.73 50.12 -1.54
CA LYS A 55 10.88 50.93 -1.92
C LYS A 55 11.65 51.40 -0.69
N ASN A 56 10.95 51.90 0.32
CA ASN A 56 11.56 52.39 1.55
C ASN A 56 12.14 51.25 2.41
N TYR A 57 11.48 50.11 2.54
CA TYR A 57 12.06 48.95 3.24
C TYR A 57 13.31 48.40 2.55
N LYS A 58 13.35 48.40 1.21
CA LYS A 58 14.56 48.04 0.45
C LYS A 58 15.72 49.00 0.69
N GLU A 59 15.46 50.31 0.76
CA GLU A 59 16.49 51.28 1.12
C GLU A 59 16.96 51.12 2.58
N SER A 60 16.03 50.83 3.51
CA SER A 60 16.38 50.47 4.89
C SER A 60 17.31 49.25 4.94
N TYR A 61 16.97 48.19 4.20
CA TYR A 61 17.80 46.99 4.09
C TYR A 61 19.18 47.30 3.51
N LYS A 62 19.25 48.09 2.43
CA LYS A 62 20.51 48.49 1.79
C LYS A 62 21.41 49.31 2.74
N CYS A 63 20.85 50.31 3.41
CA CYS A 63 21.57 51.10 4.41
C CYS A 63 22.10 50.21 5.54
N SER A 64 21.27 49.29 6.05
CA SER A 64 21.65 48.38 7.13
C SER A 64 22.74 47.39 6.71
N LYS A 65 22.65 46.85 5.48
CA LYS A 65 23.64 45.92 4.91
C LYS A 65 25.01 46.55 4.78
N ASN A 66 25.08 47.81 4.35
CA ASN A 66 26.35 48.52 4.16
C ASN A 66 27.17 48.70 5.45
N ILE A 67 26.50 48.66 6.61
CA ILE A 67 27.13 48.86 7.92
C ILE A 67 27.01 47.63 8.83
N ASN A 68 26.59 46.47 8.30
CA ASN A 68 26.30 45.25 9.06
C ASN A 68 25.42 45.49 10.30
N TYR A 69 24.36 46.30 10.15
CA TYR A 69 23.42 46.57 11.23
C TYR A 69 22.32 45.49 11.28
N GLY A 70 22.56 44.43 12.08
CA GLY A 70 21.69 43.24 12.19
C GLY A 70 20.21 43.56 12.46
N GLU A 71 19.90 44.38 13.48
CA GLU A 71 18.51 44.76 13.79
C GLU A 71 17.81 45.45 12.61
N GLY A 72 18.53 46.33 11.89
CA GLY A 72 17.98 47.04 10.74
C GLY A 72 17.72 46.14 9.54
N LEU A 73 18.60 45.15 9.32
CA LEU A 73 18.40 44.11 8.30
C LEU A 73 17.14 43.30 8.57
N VAL A 74 17.03 42.74 9.78
CA VAL A 74 15.91 41.87 10.15
C VAL A 74 14.58 42.64 10.13
N LEU A 75 14.56 43.86 10.65
CA LEU A 75 13.35 44.68 10.65
C LEU A 75 12.87 44.99 9.23
N ALA A 76 13.79 45.30 8.31
CA ALA A 76 13.45 45.51 6.90
C ALA A 76 12.94 44.22 6.22
N LEU A 77 13.57 43.07 6.50
CA LEU A 77 13.16 41.77 5.97
C LEU A 77 11.77 41.35 6.47
N ASN A 78 11.51 41.46 7.77
CA ASN A 78 10.20 41.16 8.36
C ASN A 78 9.10 42.04 7.74
N ASN A 79 9.36 43.35 7.62
CA ASN A 79 8.40 44.27 7.02
C ASN A 79 8.15 43.97 5.53
N LEU A 80 9.20 43.65 4.75
CA LEU A 80 9.04 43.19 3.37
C LEU A 80 8.19 41.92 3.31
N ALA A 81 8.44 40.96 4.18
CA ALA A 81 7.68 39.71 4.25
C ALA A 81 6.19 39.95 4.47
N VAL A 82 5.83 40.82 5.42
CA VAL A 82 4.44 41.21 5.71
C VAL A 82 3.78 41.85 4.49
N VAL A 83 4.44 42.80 3.81
CA VAL A 83 3.85 43.43 2.62
C VAL A 83 3.64 42.42 1.47
N TYR A 84 4.62 41.56 1.22
CA TYR A 84 4.46 40.51 0.19
C TYR A 84 3.40 39.48 0.57
N GLY A 85 3.24 39.17 1.86
CA GLY A 85 2.25 38.23 2.38
C GLY A 85 0.83 38.79 2.31
N ASP A 86 0.60 39.94 2.93
CA ASP A 86 -0.75 40.49 3.12
C ASP A 86 -1.30 41.16 1.86
N TYR A 87 -0.47 41.96 1.19
CA TYR A 87 -0.91 42.78 0.06
C TYR A 87 -0.77 42.05 -1.27
N TYR A 88 0.37 41.39 -1.48
CA TYR A 88 0.65 40.68 -2.73
C TYR A 88 0.27 39.19 -2.70
N GLN A 89 -0.01 38.62 -1.52
CA GLN A 89 -0.40 37.23 -1.35
C GLN A 89 0.65 36.27 -1.98
N ARG A 90 1.94 36.49 -1.65
CA ARG A 90 3.10 35.76 -2.19
C ARG A 90 3.83 34.98 -1.09
N ALA A 91 3.26 33.84 -0.68
CA ALA A 91 3.77 33.00 0.41
C ALA A 91 5.25 32.60 0.25
N ASP A 92 5.72 32.30 -0.97
CA ASP A 92 7.12 31.90 -1.21
C ASP A 92 8.11 33.03 -0.92
N LYS A 93 7.78 34.26 -1.33
CA LYS A 93 8.62 35.44 -1.03
C LYS A 93 8.59 35.77 0.45
N THR A 94 7.42 35.63 1.08
CA THR A 94 7.29 35.83 2.53
C THR A 94 8.15 34.82 3.29
N GLU A 95 8.11 33.54 2.93
CA GLU A 95 8.98 32.51 3.51
C GLU A 95 10.47 32.83 3.35
N GLU A 96 10.90 33.19 2.13
CA GLU A 96 12.29 33.54 1.82
C GLU A 96 12.81 34.66 2.75
N TYR A 97 12.08 35.76 2.85
CA TYR A 97 12.50 36.89 3.70
C TYR A 97 12.52 36.53 5.19
N LEU A 98 11.55 35.74 5.66
CA LEU A 98 11.47 35.36 7.08
C LEU A 98 12.53 34.33 7.49
N LEU A 99 12.89 33.38 6.62
CA LEU A 99 13.98 32.45 6.88
C LEU A 99 15.32 33.20 6.98
N ASN A 100 15.57 34.14 6.06
CA ASN A 100 16.75 35.01 6.12
C ASN A 100 16.75 35.86 7.40
N ALA A 101 15.61 36.43 7.79
CA ALA A 101 15.46 37.20 9.02
C ALA A 101 15.77 36.35 10.26
N LYS A 102 15.24 35.12 10.32
CA LYS A 102 15.48 34.17 11.40
C LYS A 102 16.96 33.80 11.53
N GLU A 103 17.63 33.49 10.42
CA GLU A 103 19.04 33.12 10.41
C GLU A 103 19.93 34.25 10.96
N ILE A 104 19.68 35.50 10.53
CA ILE A 104 20.40 36.66 11.06
C ILE A 104 20.14 36.81 12.57
N CYS A 105 18.90 36.65 13.02
CA CYS A 105 18.57 36.71 14.44
C CYS A 105 19.30 35.66 15.29
N GLU A 106 19.40 34.43 14.80
CA GLU A 106 20.10 33.34 15.51
C GLU A 106 21.60 33.62 15.63
N ASN A 107 22.21 34.11 14.54
CA ASN A 107 23.62 34.47 14.50
C ASN A 107 23.95 35.67 15.42
N ASP A 108 23.13 36.71 15.36
CA ASP A 108 23.34 37.96 16.10
C ASP A 108 22.68 37.96 17.50
N LYS A 109 22.04 36.86 17.90
CA LYS A 109 21.30 36.68 19.17
C LYS A 109 20.19 37.72 19.41
N LEU A 110 19.47 38.09 18.35
CA LEU A 110 18.41 39.10 18.36
C LEU A 110 17.03 38.49 18.68
N ILE A 111 16.85 38.01 19.93
CA ILE A 111 15.68 37.21 20.35
C ILE A 111 14.34 37.89 20.04
N TYR A 112 14.23 39.21 20.25
CA TYR A 112 12.98 39.95 20.00
C TYR A 112 12.49 39.81 18.55
N TYR A 113 13.39 39.98 17.59
CA TYR A 113 13.04 39.90 16.17
C TYR A 113 12.96 38.46 15.67
N GLU A 114 13.69 37.54 16.31
CA GLU A 114 13.57 36.11 16.07
C GLU A 114 12.14 35.63 16.35
N VAL A 115 11.57 36.03 17.48
CA VAL A 115 10.19 35.72 17.87
C VAL A 115 9.20 36.18 16.81
N LEU A 116 9.36 37.38 16.25
CA LEU A 116 8.51 37.89 15.16
C LEU A 116 8.65 37.05 13.88
N ALA A 117 9.88 36.68 13.51
CA ALA A 117 10.13 35.85 12.33
C ALA A 117 9.53 34.45 12.48
N LEU A 118 9.69 33.82 13.66
CA LEU A 118 9.14 32.50 13.98
C LEU A 118 7.61 32.49 13.85
N VAL A 119 6.94 33.47 14.44
CA VAL A 119 5.48 33.53 14.46
C VAL A 119 4.91 33.77 13.06
N ASN A 120 5.53 34.65 12.27
CA ASN A 120 5.15 34.86 10.87
C ASN A 120 5.44 33.62 10.01
N LEU A 121 6.54 32.87 10.25
CA LEU A 121 6.79 31.59 9.59
C LEU A 121 5.70 30.57 9.95
N GLY A 122 5.27 30.56 11.21
CA GLY A 122 4.13 29.76 11.67
C GLY A 122 2.87 30.00 10.85
N GLU A 123 2.53 31.26 10.58
CA GLU A 123 1.40 31.62 9.71
C GLU A 123 1.58 31.20 8.25
N VAL A 124 2.78 31.41 7.70
CA VAL A 124 3.08 31.01 6.31
C VAL A 124 2.90 29.51 6.13
N TYR A 125 3.44 28.70 7.04
CA TYR A 125 3.28 27.25 6.97
C TYR A 125 1.85 26.79 7.26
N LEU A 126 1.10 27.51 8.10
CA LEU A 126 -0.34 27.27 8.27
C LEU A 126 -1.09 27.47 6.95
N GLY A 127 -0.80 28.57 6.22
CA GLY A 127 -1.38 28.86 4.91
C GLY A 127 -0.94 27.89 3.80
N LYS A 128 0.26 27.29 3.93
CA LYS A 128 0.75 26.22 3.06
C LYS A 128 0.25 24.82 3.44
N TYR A 129 -0.59 24.72 4.47
CA TYR A 129 -1.10 23.47 5.03
C TYR A 129 -0.03 22.51 5.59
N ASP A 130 1.14 23.04 5.97
CA ASP A 130 2.18 22.31 6.70
C ASP A 130 2.00 22.56 8.20
N TYR A 131 1.03 21.88 8.78
CA TYR A 131 0.61 22.09 10.16
C TYR A 131 1.68 21.68 11.18
N GLU A 132 2.54 20.72 10.85
CA GLU A 132 3.63 20.28 11.73
C GLU A 132 4.71 21.36 11.84
N LYS A 133 5.15 21.94 10.72
CA LYS A 133 6.07 23.08 10.77
C LYS A 133 5.43 24.29 11.43
N SER A 134 4.18 24.58 11.08
CA SER A 134 3.43 25.67 11.70
C SER A 134 3.40 25.53 13.23
N LEU A 135 3.05 24.33 13.73
CA LEU A 135 3.04 24.00 15.15
C LEU A 135 4.42 24.21 15.79
N LYS A 136 5.48 23.71 15.16
CA LYS A 136 6.87 23.85 15.64
C LYS A 136 7.23 25.32 15.83
N TYR A 137 6.99 26.16 14.81
CA TYR A 137 7.34 27.57 14.84
C TYR A 137 6.54 28.35 15.89
N PHE A 138 5.24 28.10 16.02
CA PHE A 138 4.43 28.77 17.05
C PHE A 138 4.81 28.33 18.47
N LEU A 139 5.12 27.05 18.71
CA LEU A 139 5.59 26.59 20.02
C LEU A 139 6.94 27.22 20.39
N GLU A 140 7.86 27.31 19.43
CA GLU A 140 9.16 27.96 19.64
C GLU A 140 9.01 29.46 19.90
N GLY A 141 8.18 30.14 19.09
CA GLY A 141 7.85 31.55 19.25
C GLY A 141 7.17 31.84 20.60
N LEU A 142 6.26 30.96 21.05
CA LEU A 142 5.62 31.07 22.36
C LEU A 142 6.63 30.93 23.50
N ARG A 143 7.53 29.94 23.43
CA ARG A 143 8.55 29.74 24.47
C ARG A 143 9.46 30.96 24.58
N LYS A 144 10.03 31.40 23.47
CA LYS A 144 10.96 32.55 23.45
C LYS A 144 10.26 33.86 23.83
N SER A 145 9.02 34.09 23.39
CA SER A 145 8.25 35.29 23.77
C SER A 145 7.98 35.37 25.27
N LYS A 146 7.73 34.23 25.95
CA LYS A 146 7.63 34.19 27.42
C LYS A 146 8.96 34.54 28.11
N GLU A 147 10.09 34.08 27.59
CA GLU A 147 11.42 34.37 28.18
C GLU A 147 11.76 35.86 28.17
N ILE A 148 11.30 36.61 27.16
CA ILE A 148 11.54 38.05 27.03
C ILE A 148 10.35 38.91 27.48
N ASN A 149 9.33 38.32 28.12
CA ASN A 149 8.08 38.99 28.51
C ASN A 149 7.39 39.76 27.37
N PHE A 150 7.40 39.20 26.16
CA PHE A 150 6.75 39.80 25.00
C PHE A 150 5.26 39.42 24.94
N GLU A 151 4.49 39.96 25.88
CA GLU A 151 3.07 39.65 26.14
C GLU A 151 2.21 39.58 24.86
N LYS A 152 2.38 40.55 23.95
CA LYS A 152 1.68 40.60 22.65
C LYS A 152 1.83 39.29 21.86
N ILE A 153 3.05 38.78 21.76
CA ILE A 153 3.33 37.59 20.95
C ILE A 153 2.98 36.32 21.71
N VAL A 154 3.04 36.32 23.03
CA VAL A 154 2.53 35.20 23.86
C VAL A 154 1.05 34.99 23.52
N PHE A 155 0.26 36.04 23.67
CA PHE A 155 -1.17 36.03 23.39
C PHE A 155 -1.49 35.58 21.95
N TYR A 156 -0.82 36.18 20.96
CA TYR A 156 -1.02 35.85 19.56
C TYR A 156 -0.66 34.38 19.25
N SER A 157 0.47 33.89 19.78
CA SER A 157 0.91 32.50 19.57
C SER A 157 -0.06 31.50 20.20
N LEU A 158 -0.66 31.81 21.37
CA LEU A 158 -1.66 30.94 21.99
C LEU A 158 -2.91 30.78 21.10
N ASN A 159 -3.41 31.86 20.49
CA ASN A 159 -4.54 31.76 19.55
C ASN A 159 -4.18 30.96 18.30
N GLN A 160 -3.00 31.19 17.72
CA GLN A 160 -2.61 30.45 16.54
C GLN A 160 -2.40 28.97 16.83
N LEU A 161 -1.86 28.63 18.01
CA LEU A 161 -1.78 27.25 18.46
C LEU A 161 -3.16 26.60 18.60
N SER A 162 -4.18 27.31 19.12
CA SER A 162 -5.54 26.76 19.17
C SER A 162 -6.05 26.39 17.78
N MET A 163 -5.82 27.26 16.79
CA MET A 163 -6.20 27.02 15.40
C MET A 163 -5.40 25.88 14.75
N VAL A 164 -4.09 25.80 14.98
CA VAL A 164 -3.23 24.73 14.43
C VAL A 164 -3.62 23.37 15.01
N TYR A 165 -3.82 23.27 16.34
CA TYR A 165 -4.29 22.04 16.98
C TYR A 165 -5.70 21.66 16.50
N TYR A 166 -6.59 22.64 16.26
CA TYR A 166 -7.89 22.37 15.64
C TYR A 166 -7.72 21.74 14.25
N ARG A 167 -6.84 22.27 13.40
CA ARG A 167 -6.57 21.71 12.05
C ARG A 167 -5.89 20.34 12.11
N LEU A 168 -5.15 20.03 13.18
CA LEU A 168 -4.58 18.71 13.47
C LEU A 168 -5.60 17.72 14.06
N ASN A 169 -6.85 18.14 14.29
CA ASN A 169 -7.90 17.35 14.95
C ASN A 169 -7.53 16.93 16.40
N ASP A 170 -6.76 17.76 17.10
CA ASP A 170 -6.48 17.64 18.54
C ASP A 170 -7.25 18.73 19.29
N TYR A 171 -8.54 18.48 19.45
CA TYR A 171 -9.46 19.48 19.99
C TYR A 171 -9.26 19.75 21.49
N GLU A 172 -8.67 18.81 22.22
CA GLU A 172 -8.33 18.99 23.63
C GLU A 172 -7.27 20.08 23.76
N MET A 173 -6.16 19.92 23.04
CA MET A 173 -5.11 20.94 23.02
C MET A 173 -5.59 22.24 22.38
N ALA A 174 -6.42 22.17 21.33
CA ALA A 174 -6.99 23.34 20.70
C ALA A 174 -7.82 24.17 21.71
N TYR A 175 -8.73 23.53 22.45
CA TYR A 175 -9.54 24.17 23.47
C TYR A 175 -8.70 24.69 24.64
N ARG A 176 -7.68 23.93 25.06
CA ARG A 176 -6.75 24.36 26.12
C ARG A 176 -6.03 25.67 25.75
N TYR A 177 -5.47 25.75 24.54
CA TYR A 177 -4.79 26.96 24.07
C TYR A 177 -5.77 28.13 23.87
N TYR A 178 -7.00 27.85 23.41
CA TYR A 178 -8.07 28.84 23.36
C TYR A 178 -8.36 29.45 24.74
N THR A 179 -8.53 28.63 25.78
CA THR A 179 -8.81 29.11 27.15
C THR A 179 -7.62 29.87 27.73
N LEU A 180 -6.40 29.36 27.57
CA LEU A 180 -5.19 30.06 28.00
C LEU A 180 -5.07 31.44 27.34
N SER A 181 -5.41 31.53 26.06
CA SER A 181 -5.43 32.82 25.37
C SER A 181 -6.46 33.79 25.96
N GLU A 182 -7.65 33.32 26.34
CA GLU A 182 -8.69 34.16 26.94
C GLU A 182 -8.27 34.66 28.34
N GLU A 183 -7.57 33.83 29.12
CA GLU A 183 -7.02 34.19 30.43
C GLU A 183 -5.90 35.23 30.32
N GLU A 184 -4.94 35.03 29.42
CA GLU A 184 -3.87 35.99 29.17
C GLU A 184 -4.43 37.33 28.68
N PHE A 185 -5.44 37.30 27.81
CA PHE A 185 -6.07 38.52 27.29
C PHE A 185 -6.75 39.37 28.38
N LYS A 186 -7.35 38.75 29.41
CA LYS A 186 -7.98 39.47 30.54
C LYS A 186 -6.97 40.29 31.34
N ASN A 187 -5.71 39.85 31.39
CA ASN A 187 -4.64 40.49 32.16
C ASN A 187 -3.82 41.48 31.33
N TYR A 188 -4.06 41.55 30.02
CA TYR A 188 -3.27 42.36 29.08
C TYR A 188 -3.69 43.84 29.08
N LYS A 189 -2.72 44.76 29.06
CA LYS A 189 -2.97 46.20 28.82
C LYS A 189 -3.28 46.41 27.34
N LYS A 190 -4.58 46.42 27.04
CA LYS A 190 -5.16 46.47 25.69
C LYS A 190 -4.54 47.55 24.80
N GLN A 191 -4.07 47.13 23.62
CA GLN A 191 -3.82 47.98 22.46
C GLN A 191 -4.86 47.63 21.39
N VAL A 192 -5.29 48.63 20.62
CA VAL A 192 -6.50 48.55 19.77
C VAL A 192 -6.41 47.44 18.73
N ARG A 193 -5.29 47.28 18.01
CA ARG A 193 -5.20 46.35 16.86
C ARG A 193 -5.12 44.88 17.27
N GLU A 194 -4.39 44.59 18.34
CA GLU A 194 -4.21 43.25 18.90
C GLU A 194 -5.52 42.68 19.45
N GLU A 195 -6.40 43.56 19.94
CA GLU A 195 -7.74 43.20 20.40
C GLU A 195 -8.65 42.74 19.24
N ALA A 196 -8.51 43.32 18.05
CA ALA A 196 -9.26 42.87 16.87
C ALA A 196 -8.86 41.45 16.43
N ASP A 197 -7.56 41.15 16.42
CA ASP A 197 -7.02 39.85 16.03
C ASP A 197 -7.41 38.76 17.02
N PHE A 198 -7.43 39.08 18.33
CA PHE A 198 -7.98 38.22 19.36
C PHE A 198 -9.40 37.82 19.04
N TYR A 199 -10.28 38.83 18.93
CA TYR A 199 -11.69 38.63 18.76
C TYR A 199 -11.99 37.88 17.46
N ARG A 200 -11.24 38.13 16.38
CA ARG A 200 -11.36 37.36 15.15
C ARG A 200 -11.02 35.89 15.35
N LEU A 201 -9.85 35.57 15.91
CA LEU A 201 -9.40 34.17 16.05
C LEU A 201 -10.27 33.39 17.04
N GLN A 202 -10.72 34.03 18.12
CA GLN A 202 -11.70 33.45 19.05
C GLN A 202 -13.04 33.20 18.37
N GLY A 203 -13.52 34.17 17.59
CA GLY A 203 -14.73 34.05 16.79
C GLY A 203 -14.67 32.90 15.79
N GLU A 204 -13.55 32.78 15.08
CA GLU A 204 -13.28 31.69 14.13
C GLU A 204 -13.22 30.32 14.82
N PHE A 205 -12.51 30.22 15.95
CA PHE A 205 -12.45 28.99 16.73
C PHE A 205 -13.85 28.57 17.20
N LEU A 206 -14.61 29.50 17.76
CA LEU A 206 -15.98 29.28 18.22
C LEU A 206 -16.92 28.88 17.08
N PHE A 207 -16.81 29.51 15.91
CA PHE A 207 -17.54 29.10 14.70
C PHE A 207 -17.26 27.64 14.36
N ASN A 208 -15.98 27.29 14.34
CA ASN A 208 -15.48 25.97 13.99
C ASN A 208 -15.90 24.85 14.97
N ILE A 209 -16.15 25.19 16.24
CA ILE A 209 -16.70 24.27 17.25
C ILE A 209 -18.23 24.40 17.41
N GLY A 210 -18.89 25.25 16.63
CA GLY A 210 -20.33 25.41 16.59
C GLY A 210 -20.95 26.37 17.62
N SER A 211 -20.14 27.18 18.32
CA SER A 211 -20.65 28.21 19.24
C SER A 211 -21.06 29.48 18.50
N ILE A 212 -22.13 29.38 17.70
CA ILE A 212 -22.58 30.40 16.72
C ILE A 212 -22.83 31.78 17.36
N GLU A 213 -23.55 31.88 18.48
CA GLU A 213 -23.86 33.17 19.11
C GLU A 213 -22.63 33.86 19.70
N ARG A 214 -21.78 33.10 20.41
CA ARG A 214 -20.53 33.64 20.97
C ARG A 214 -19.57 34.02 19.85
N SER A 215 -19.48 33.19 18.81
CA SER A 215 -18.71 33.47 17.60
C SER A 215 -19.12 34.80 16.97
N GLN A 216 -20.42 35.00 16.75
CA GLN A 216 -20.94 36.26 16.20
C GLN A 216 -20.52 37.46 17.06
N LYS A 217 -20.71 37.39 18.38
CA LYS A 217 -20.33 38.48 19.29
C LYS A 217 -18.85 38.84 19.17
N TYR A 218 -17.98 37.83 19.16
CA TYR A 218 -16.54 38.03 19.00
C TYR A 218 -16.19 38.64 17.63
N LEU A 219 -16.78 38.16 16.54
CA LEU A 219 -16.53 38.69 15.20
C LEU A 219 -17.03 40.13 15.04
N GLU A 220 -18.17 40.48 15.63
CA GLU A 220 -18.68 41.86 15.64
C GLU A 220 -17.74 42.80 16.40
N GLU A 221 -17.20 42.40 17.56
CA GLU A 221 -16.21 43.19 18.28
C GLU A 221 -14.92 43.37 17.46
N SER A 222 -14.47 42.33 16.75
CA SER A 222 -13.32 42.43 15.84
C SER A 222 -13.55 43.48 14.74
N LEU A 223 -14.72 43.49 14.10
CA LEU A 223 -15.04 44.44 13.02
C LEU A 223 -15.19 45.88 13.50
N LYS A 224 -15.75 46.10 14.71
CA LYS A 224 -15.82 47.45 15.31
C LYS A 224 -14.44 48.08 15.44
N ILE A 225 -13.42 47.26 15.65
CA ILE A 225 -12.05 47.70 15.88
C ILE A 225 -11.28 47.89 14.57
N TYR A 226 -11.45 47.01 13.58
CA TYR A 226 -10.76 47.14 12.30
C TYR A 226 -11.11 48.42 11.52
N ASN A 227 -12.24 49.08 11.81
CA ASN A 227 -12.65 50.36 11.23
C ASN A 227 -12.59 50.38 9.66
N ASP A 228 -12.36 51.54 9.04
CA ASP A 228 -12.27 51.73 7.57
C ASP A 228 -11.04 51.10 6.89
N GLN A 229 -10.22 50.32 7.60
CA GLN A 229 -9.01 49.72 7.02
C GLN A 229 -9.34 48.55 6.06
N GLU A 230 -8.67 48.47 4.91
CA GLU A 230 -8.88 47.41 3.90
C GLU A 230 -7.71 46.41 3.89
N PHE A 231 -7.83 45.32 4.64
CA PHE A 231 -6.84 44.24 4.60
C PHE A 231 -7.47 42.86 4.87
N THR A 232 -6.71 41.82 4.54
CA THR A 232 -7.18 40.42 4.47
C THR A 232 -7.86 39.90 5.74
N LEU A 233 -7.44 40.33 6.94
CA LEU A 233 -8.02 39.83 8.19
C LEU A 233 -9.45 40.36 8.43
N LYS A 234 -9.73 41.62 8.06
CA LYS A 234 -11.08 42.18 8.13
C LYS A 234 -12.04 41.41 7.21
N TRP A 235 -11.65 41.19 5.95
CA TRP A 235 -12.47 40.45 5.00
C TRP A 235 -12.78 39.02 5.48
N LYS A 236 -11.82 38.36 6.16
CA LYS A 236 -12.06 37.06 6.80
C LYS A 236 -13.14 37.13 7.87
N SER A 237 -13.12 38.15 8.75
CA SER A 237 -14.17 38.36 9.75
C SER A 237 -15.53 38.63 9.09
N GLU A 238 -15.58 39.47 8.05
CA GLU A 238 -16.81 39.79 7.33
C GLU A 238 -17.43 38.56 6.63
N ILE A 239 -16.58 37.72 6.01
CA ILE A 239 -17.00 36.45 5.41
C ILE A 239 -17.60 35.52 6.47
N GLN A 240 -16.95 35.36 7.63
CA GLN A 240 -17.47 34.50 8.69
C GLN A 240 -18.81 35.00 9.24
N ILE A 241 -19.02 36.32 9.35
CA ILE A 241 -20.34 36.87 9.67
C ILE A 241 -21.36 36.52 8.58
N GLN A 242 -21.01 36.58 7.30
CA GLN A 242 -21.94 36.17 6.26
C GLN A 242 -22.24 34.66 6.33
N TYR A 243 -21.27 33.80 6.69
CA TYR A 243 -21.55 32.39 6.96
C TYR A 243 -22.53 32.19 8.12
N LEU A 244 -22.37 32.93 9.21
CA LEU A 244 -23.31 32.94 10.33
C LEU A 244 -24.72 33.36 9.89
N ASN A 245 -24.82 34.39 9.06
CA ASN A 245 -26.09 34.85 8.50
C ASN A 245 -26.74 33.79 7.59
N LEU A 246 -25.96 33.16 6.71
CA LEU A 246 -26.45 32.06 5.86
C LEU A 246 -26.94 30.86 6.66
N ILE A 247 -26.29 30.54 7.79
CA ILE A 247 -26.72 29.46 8.68
C ILE A 247 -28.07 29.79 9.33
N LYS A 248 -28.24 31.02 9.84
CA LYS A 248 -29.41 31.47 10.60
C LYS A 248 -30.65 31.81 9.77
N GLU A 249 -30.47 32.08 8.48
CA GLU A 249 -31.53 32.55 7.59
C GLU A 249 -32.09 31.43 6.71
N ASP A 250 -33.39 31.48 6.40
CA ASP A 250 -34.04 30.52 5.49
C ASP A 250 -34.75 31.18 4.30
N ASN A 251 -34.99 32.49 4.36
CA ASN A 251 -35.62 33.26 3.30
C ASN A 251 -34.70 33.36 2.06
N PRO A 252 -35.14 32.91 0.87
CA PRO A 252 -34.31 32.91 -0.34
C PRO A 252 -33.74 34.27 -0.76
N GLU A 253 -34.48 35.37 -0.57
CA GLU A 253 -34.01 36.72 -0.95
C GLU A 253 -32.92 37.23 -0.01
N ASN A 254 -33.08 37.00 1.30
CA ASN A 254 -32.04 37.33 2.27
C ASN A 254 -30.79 36.47 2.05
N LEU A 255 -30.95 35.18 1.69
CA LEU A 255 -29.81 34.32 1.32
C LEU A 255 -29.06 34.87 0.10
N ARG A 256 -29.78 35.31 -0.96
CA ARG A 256 -29.15 35.95 -2.13
C ARG A 256 -28.37 37.21 -1.74
N TYR A 257 -28.93 38.04 -0.86
CA TYR A 257 -28.26 39.24 -0.36
C TYR A 257 -26.95 38.93 0.38
N TYR A 258 -26.93 37.89 1.24
CA TYR A 258 -25.71 37.49 1.94
C TYR A 258 -24.69 36.84 0.98
N ILE A 259 -25.14 36.08 -0.01
CA ILE A 259 -24.27 35.56 -1.08
C ILE A 259 -23.62 36.73 -1.83
N GLU A 260 -24.39 37.73 -2.26
CA GLU A 260 -23.87 38.91 -2.96
C GLU A 260 -22.77 39.64 -2.17
N LYS A 261 -22.94 39.78 -0.85
CA LYS A 261 -21.89 40.31 0.03
C LYS A 261 -20.61 39.47 0.01
N ILE A 262 -20.74 38.14 0.07
CA ILE A 262 -19.59 37.23 -0.03
C ILE A 262 -18.91 37.40 -1.40
N GLU A 263 -19.68 37.55 -2.48
CA GLU A 263 -19.14 37.75 -3.83
C GLU A 263 -18.34 39.05 -3.97
N ILE A 264 -18.80 40.13 -3.35
CA ILE A 264 -18.04 41.39 -3.29
C ILE A 264 -16.69 41.15 -2.59
N LEU A 265 -16.69 40.43 -1.46
CA LEU A 265 -15.48 40.12 -0.70
C LEU A 265 -14.54 39.15 -1.43
N LEU A 266 -15.07 38.24 -2.24
CA LEU A 266 -14.27 37.35 -3.10
C LEU A 266 -13.38 38.15 -4.07
N GLY A 267 -13.86 39.29 -4.56
CA GLY A 267 -13.10 40.20 -5.42
C GLY A 267 -11.83 40.77 -4.77
N CYS A 268 -11.77 40.77 -3.43
CA CYS A 268 -10.63 41.27 -2.68
C CYS A 268 -9.46 40.26 -2.59
N PHE A 269 -9.70 38.97 -2.86
CA PHE A 269 -8.68 37.92 -2.77
C PHE A 269 -7.97 37.71 -4.12
N LYS A 270 -6.63 37.85 -4.14
CA LYS A 270 -5.82 37.67 -5.36
C LYS A 270 -5.58 36.20 -5.68
N GLU A 271 -5.36 35.36 -4.66
CA GLU A 271 -5.13 33.93 -4.85
C GLU A 271 -6.42 33.18 -5.26
N GLU A 272 -6.33 32.34 -6.30
CA GLU A 272 -7.43 31.49 -6.77
C GLU A 272 -7.85 30.46 -5.70
N SER A 273 -6.88 29.88 -4.97
CA SER A 273 -7.12 28.94 -3.86
C SER A 273 -7.97 29.55 -2.74
N LYS A 274 -7.67 30.78 -2.30
CA LYS A 274 -8.41 31.46 -1.23
C LYS A 274 -9.85 31.76 -1.66
N ARG A 275 -10.04 32.23 -2.90
CA ARG A 275 -11.39 32.44 -3.47
C ARG A 275 -12.16 31.12 -3.53
N PHE A 276 -11.49 30.04 -3.95
CA PHE A 276 -12.09 28.72 -3.99
C PHE A 276 -12.56 28.23 -2.62
N GLU A 277 -11.73 28.36 -1.56
CA GLU A 277 -12.14 27.94 -0.22
C GLU A 277 -13.39 28.67 0.26
N VAL A 278 -13.47 29.98 0.01
CA VAL A 278 -14.63 30.78 0.39
C VAL A 278 -15.89 30.34 -0.37
N VAL A 279 -15.77 30.06 -1.67
CA VAL A 279 -16.89 29.52 -2.47
C VAL A 279 -17.28 28.12 -1.99
N TYR A 280 -16.31 27.25 -1.74
CA TYR A 280 -16.52 25.89 -1.24
C TYR A 280 -17.32 25.91 0.06
N ASP A 281 -16.91 26.71 1.04
CA ASP A 281 -17.59 26.79 2.34
C ASP A 281 -19.03 27.35 2.18
N THR A 282 -19.22 28.37 1.34
CA THR A 282 -20.57 28.90 1.02
C THR A 282 -21.46 27.85 0.37
N VAL A 283 -20.96 27.14 -0.64
CA VAL A 283 -21.68 26.07 -1.35
C VAL A 283 -22.08 24.97 -0.38
N LEU A 284 -21.17 24.55 0.49
CA LEU A 284 -21.43 23.49 1.45
C LEU A 284 -22.49 23.90 2.50
N ILE A 285 -22.45 25.14 2.99
CA ILE A 285 -23.49 25.68 3.90
C ILE A 285 -24.86 25.64 3.21
N LEU A 286 -24.96 26.15 1.97
CA LEU A 286 -26.22 26.19 1.21
C LEU A 286 -26.74 24.77 0.91
N TYR A 287 -25.85 23.87 0.51
CA TYR A 287 -26.19 22.48 0.20
C TYR A 287 -26.72 21.76 1.44
N LYS A 288 -26.07 21.89 2.61
CA LYS A 288 -26.54 21.31 3.87
C LYS A 288 -27.89 21.88 4.34
N LYS A 289 -28.21 23.12 3.98
CA LYS A 289 -29.54 23.73 4.21
C LYS A 289 -30.60 23.30 3.18
N GLY A 290 -30.27 22.40 2.25
CA GLY A 290 -31.15 21.96 1.18
C GLY A 290 -31.38 23.02 0.08
N LYS A 291 -30.60 24.11 0.05
CA LYS A 291 -30.73 25.20 -0.93
C LYS A 291 -29.90 24.91 -2.19
N ARG A 292 -30.18 23.78 -2.83
CA ARG A 292 -29.38 23.23 -3.94
C ARG A 292 -29.23 24.20 -5.11
N ASP A 293 -30.30 24.86 -5.54
CA ASP A 293 -30.25 25.77 -6.70
C ASP A 293 -29.29 26.95 -6.50
N LEU A 294 -29.26 27.52 -5.28
CA LEU A 294 -28.33 28.60 -4.94
C LEU A 294 -26.88 28.11 -4.91
N ALA A 295 -26.65 26.91 -4.37
CA ALA A 295 -25.33 26.29 -4.31
C ALA A 295 -24.77 26.01 -5.72
N LEU A 296 -25.58 25.43 -6.61
CA LEU A 296 -25.20 25.14 -8.00
C LEU A 296 -24.96 26.43 -8.79
N SER A 297 -25.83 27.42 -8.67
CA SER A 297 -25.68 28.73 -9.33
C SER A 297 -24.36 29.42 -8.96
N LEU A 298 -24.00 29.41 -7.68
CA LEU A 298 -22.73 29.99 -7.22
C LEU A 298 -21.54 29.25 -7.82
N LEU A 299 -21.59 27.92 -7.83
CA LEU A 299 -20.50 27.09 -8.34
C LEU A 299 -20.31 27.23 -9.87
N ASP A 300 -21.41 27.28 -10.62
CA ASP A 300 -21.43 27.52 -12.07
C ASP A 300 -20.90 28.91 -12.45
N LYS A 301 -21.01 29.89 -11.55
CA LYS A 301 -20.49 31.24 -11.76
C LYS A 301 -18.96 31.30 -11.65
N TYR A 302 -18.36 30.58 -10.71
CA TYR A 302 -16.92 30.67 -10.44
C TYR A 302 -16.07 29.59 -11.11
N LYS A 303 -16.66 28.53 -11.70
CA LYS A 303 -16.01 27.44 -12.47
C LYS A 303 -14.52 27.29 -12.21
N PHE A 304 -14.19 26.60 -11.13
CA PHE A 304 -12.80 26.29 -10.84
C PHE A 304 -12.34 25.14 -11.73
N ASN A 305 -11.18 25.28 -12.37
CA ASN A 305 -10.55 24.19 -13.12
C ASN A 305 -9.44 23.59 -12.25
N SER A 306 -9.38 22.25 -12.13
CA SER A 306 -8.24 21.59 -11.52
C SER A 306 -6.99 21.76 -12.40
N LYS A 307 -6.30 22.89 -12.27
CA LYS A 307 -4.98 23.05 -12.89
C LYS A 307 -3.97 22.14 -12.20
N ASN A 308 -2.95 21.72 -12.94
CA ASN A 308 -1.74 21.10 -12.38
C ASN A 308 -1.16 22.00 -11.26
N ASN A 309 -0.75 21.43 -10.13
CA ASN A 309 -0.25 22.06 -8.88
C ASN A 309 -1.27 22.52 -7.81
N ILE A 310 -2.48 21.96 -7.74
CA ILE A 310 -3.36 22.19 -6.57
C ILE A 310 -2.88 21.37 -5.36
N HIS A 311 -2.77 22.02 -4.20
CA HIS A 311 -2.43 21.35 -2.94
C HIS A 311 -3.45 20.23 -2.63
N PRO A 312 -3.03 19.02 -2.21
CA PRO A 312 -3.94 17.88 -2.03
C PRO A 312 -5.18 18.14 -1.15
N ARG A 313 -5.06 18.99 -0.11
CA ARG A 313 -6.21 19.38 0.73
C ARG A 313 -7.26 20.23 0.01
N ILE A 314 -6.80 21.11 -0.87
CA ILE A 314 -7.70 21.90 -1.74
C ILE A 314 -8.33 20.96 -2.77
N ASN A 315 -7.56 19.99 -3.28
CA ASN A 315 -8.07 19.04 -4.27
C ASN A 315 -9.22 18.17 -3.72
N ILE A 316 -9.17 17.76 -2.45
CA ILE A 316 -10.31 17.04 -1.83
C ILE A 316 -11.58 17.90 -1.89
N LYS A 317 -11.49 19.18 -1.50
CA LYS A 317 -12.60 20.13 -1.53
C LYS A 317 -13.13 20.32 -2.97
N TYR A 318 -12.23 20.39 -3.94
CA TYR A 318 -12.57 20.48 -5.36
C TYR A 318 -13.39 19.29 -5.84
N MET A 319 -12.90 18.08 -5.58
CA MET A 319 -13.58 16.84 -5.96
C MET A 319 -14.92 16.69 -5.24
N HIS A 320 -14.97 17.06 -3.96
CA HIS A 320 -16.21 17.04 -3.19
C HIS A 320 -17.27 17.95 -3.80
N VAL A 321 -16.95 19.21 -4.05
CA VAL A 321 -17.94 20.16 -4.60
C VAL A 321 -18.30 19.83 -6.05
N ASN A 322 -17.38 19.36 -6.88
CA ASN A 322 -17.73 18.90 -8.23
C ASN A 322 -18.61 17.65 -8.22
N SER A 323 -18.47 16.77 -7.21
CA SER A 323 -19.39 15.63 -7.06
C SER A 323 -20.84 16.06 -6.82
N ILE A 324 -21.08 17.29 -6.34
CA ILE A 324 -22.43 17.85 -6.17
C ILE A 324 -23.06 18.19 -7.54
N LEU A 325 -22.24 18.60 -8.52
CA LEU A 325 -22.63 18.92 -9.90
C LEU A 325 -22.65 17.73 -10.84
N ALA A 326 -21.86 16.70 -10.53
CA ALA A 326 -21.60 15.59 -11.41
C ALA A 326 -22.86 14.74 -11.69
N GLN A 327 -22.87 14.11 -12.87
CA GLN A 327 -23.82 13.03 -13.16
C GLN A 327 -23.52 11.82 -12.25
N ASP A 328 -24.45 10.87 -12.16
CA ASP A 328 -24.40 9.82 -11.14
C ASP A 328 -23.11 8.99 -11.12
N ASP A 329 -22.58 8.61 -12.29
CA ASP A 329 -21.35 7.80 -12.40
C ASP A 329 -20.10 8.63 -12.06
N ASP A 330 -20.00 9.86 -12.59
CA ASP A 330 -18.90 10.78 -12.28
C ASP A 330 -18.90 11.17 -10.78
N LYS A 331 -20.09 11.31 -10.18
CA LYS A 331 -20.26 11.67 -8.76
C LYS A 331 -19.62 10.63 -7.86
N ILE A 332 -19.88 9.34 -8.09
CA ILE A 332 -19.37 8.29 -7.22
C ILE A 332 -17.84 8.14 -7.35
N GLU A 333 -17.29 8.29 -8.55
CA GLU A 333 -15.85 8.26 -8.78
C GLU A 333 -15.15 9.42 -8.05
N LEU A 334 -15.68 10.65 -8.19
CA LEU A 334 -15.17 11.82 -7.50
C LEU A 334 -15.21 11.67 -5.97
N LEU A 335 -16.32 11.17 -5.42
CA LEU A 335 -16.46 10.94 -3.97
C LEU A 335 -15.47 9.88 -3.47
N HIS A 336 -15.31 8.76 -4.18
CA HIS A 336 -14.33 7.73 -3.79
C HIS A 336 -12.89 8.23 -3.87
N SER A 337 -12.55 8.98 -4.92
CA SER A 337 -11.21 9.52 -5.10
C SER A 337 -10.91 10.63 -4.07
N ALA A 338 -11.90 11.45 -3.72
CA ALA A 338 -11.81 12.41 -2.62
C ALA A 338 -11.61 11.70 -1.26
N LEU A 339 -12.38 10.64 -1.00
CA LEU A 339 -12.27 9.86 0.23
C LEU A 339 -10.91 9.17 0.38
N LYS A 340 -10.37 8.63 -0.72
CA LYS A 340 -9.01 8.04 -0.76
C LYS A 340 -7.95 9.09 -0.40
N THR A 341 -8.07 10.30 -0.95
CA THR A 341 -7.14 11.40 -0.66
C THR A 341 -7.27 11.89 0.78
N ALA A 342 -8.51 12.02 1.29
CA ALA A 342 -8.77 12.40 2.67
C ALA A 342 -8.20 11.38 3.68
N ASN A 343 -8.32 10.08 3.39
CA ASN A 343 -7.70 9.02 4.20
C ASN A 343 -6.18 9.16 4.28
N ARG A 344 -5.51 9.40 3.14
CA ARG A 344 -4.06 9.58 3.08
C ARG A 344 -3.59 10.79 3.89
N LEU A 345 -4.34 11.89 3.87
CA LEU A 345 -4.01 13.14 4.55
C LEU A 345 -4.51 13.20 6.01
N LYS A 346 -5.22 12.17 6.49
CA LYS A 346 -5.85 12.11 7.82
C LYS A 346 -6.83 13.26 8.09
N GLU A 347 -7.55 13.68 7.07
CA GLU A 347 -8.57 14.75 7.17
C GLU A 347 -9.90 14.18 7.69
N HIS A 348 -10.02 14.05 9.02
CA HIS A 348 -11.16 13.35 9.63
C HIS A 348 -12.51 14.04 9.37
N LYS A 349 -12.60 15.37 9.48
CA LYS A 349 -13.87 16.09 9.28
C LYS A 349 -14.42 15.90 7.86
N ILE A 350 -13.59 16.15 6.83
CA ILE A 350 -14.03 15.98 5.43
C ILE A 350 -14.27 14.52 5.09
N LYS A 351 -13.50 13.58 5.68
CA LYS A 351 -13.76 12.14 5.53
C LYS A 351 -15.15 11.77 6.04
N CYS A 352 -15.57 12.33 7.18
CA CYS A 352 -16.90 12.13 7.73
C CYS A 352 -17.99 12.60 6.75
N GLU A 353 -17.85 13.82 6.22
CA GLU A 353 -18.80 14.39 5.26
C GLU A 353 -18.89 13.55 3.97
N LEU A 354 -17.74 13.15 3.40
CA LEU A 354 -17.70 12.31 2.21
C LEU A 354 -18.34 10.94 2.43
N CYS A 355 -18.17 10.34 3.62
CA CYS A 355 -18.86 9.10 3.99
C CYS A 355 -20.37 9.30 4.08
N ILE A 356 -20.85 10.40 4.67
CA ILE A 356 -22.29 10.69 4.74
C ILE A 356 -22.87 10.84 3.33
N GLU A 357 -22.21 11.58 2.44
CA GLU A 357 -22.65 11.73 1.03
C GLU A 357 -22.68 10.41 0.28
N LEU A 358 -21.66 9.56 0.43
CA LEU A 358 -21.65 8.21 -0.14
C LEU A 358 -22.78 7.34 0.44
N GLY A 359 -22.99 7.42 1.76
CA GLY A 359 -24.09 6.75 2.45
C GLY A 359 -25.45 7.14 1.87
N ASN A 360 -25.69 8.45 1.75
CA ASN A 360 -26.91 9.01 1.17
C ASN A 360 -27.09 8.56 -0.30
N TRP A 361 -26.03 8.56 -1.10
CA TRP A 361 -26.06 8.11 -2.50
C TRP A 361 -26.46 6.63 -2.64
N TYR A 362 -25.92 5.75 -1.79
CA TYR A 362 -26.28 4.33 -1.78
C TYR A 362 -27.68 4.08 -1.19
N LEU A 363 -28.07 4.84 -0.18
CA LEU A 363 -29.38 4.73 0.45
C LEU A 363 -30.51 5.08 -0.54
N HIS A 364 -30.34 6.13 -1.35
CA HIS A 364 -31.29 6.51 -2.40
C HIS A 364 -31.50 5.42 -3.48
N ARG A 365 -30.61 4.44 -3.57
CA ARG A 365 -30.68 3.30 -4.48
C ARG A 365 -31.04 2.00 -3.77
N GLU A 366 -31.51 2.10 -2.53
CA GLU A 366 -31.88 0.96 -1.68
C GLU A 366 -30.71 -0.03 -1.48
N ASN A 367 -29.47 0.43 -1.65
CA ASN A 367 -28.28 -0.37 -1.35
C ASN A 367 -27.90 -0.22 0.13
N TYR A 368 -28.76 -0.77 0.97
CA TYR A 368 -28.74 -0.59 2.42
C TYR A 368 -27.42 -1.01 3.07
N VAL A 369 -26.82 -2.12 2.63
CA VAL A 369 -25.53 -2.59 3.18
C VAL A 369 -24.40 -1.60 2.90
N ARG A 370 -24.26 -1.11 1.66
CA ARG A 370 -23.20 -0.14 1.33
C ARG A 370 -23.46 1.19 2.04
N ALA A 371 -24.71 1.63 2.09
CA ALA A 371 -25.11 2.82 2.83
C ALA A 371 -24.72 2.69 4.32
N ALA A 372 -25.13 1.59 4.98
CA ALA A 372 -24.79 1.30 6.37
C ALA A 372 -23.28 1.26 6.59
N ASN A 373 -22.50 0.67 5.69
CA ASN A 373 -21.04 0.65 5.78
C ASN A 373 -20.44 2.07 5.84
N TYR A 374 -20.89 2.99 4.99
CA TYR A 374 -20.42 4.38 5.01
C TYR A 374 -20.92 5.15 6.24
N TYR A 375 -22.17 4.94 6.66
CA TYR A 375 -22.68 5.58 7.87
C TYR A 375 -21.94 5.08 9.12
N PHE A 376 -21.70 3.78 9.27
CA PHE A 376 -20.88 3.23 10.36
C PHE A 376 -19.47 3.83 10.38
N GLU A 377 -18.82 3.99 9.22
CA GLU A 377 -17.53 4.67 9.13
C GLU A 377 -17.61 6.14 9.58
N SER A 378 -18.65 6.86 9.17
CA SER A 378 -18.85 8.24 9.60
C SER A 378 -19.08 8.34 11.11
N CYS A 379 -19.92 7.47 11.70
CA CYS A 379 -20.13 7.38 13.14
C CYS A 379 -18.85 7.05 13.90
N LYS A 380 -17.99 6.16 13.38
CA LYS A 380 -16.67 5.86 13.96
C LYS A 380 -15.79 7.12 14.00
N ILE A 381 -15.78 7.91 12.92
CA ILE A 381 -15.05 9.18 12.88
C ILE A 381 -15.65 10.17 13.88
N ILE A 382 -16.97 10.33 13.91
CA ILE A 382 -17.67 11.23 14.84
C ILE A 382 -17.31 10.89 16.29
N ARG A 383 -17.31 9.61 16.65
CA ARG A 383 -16.85 9.14 17.98
C ARG A 383 -15.42 9.56 18.28
N GLN A 384 -14.50 9.42 17.33
CA GLN A 384 -13.11 9.85 17.49
C GLN A 384 -12.99 11.36 17.69
N LEU A 385 -13.75 12.16 16.92
CA LEU A 385 -13.77 13.61 17.06
C LEU A 385 -14.34 14.03 18.43
N LEU A 386 -15.45 13.43 18.84
CA LEU A 386 -16.11 13.71 20.11
C LEU A 386 -15.29 13.25 21.32
N SER A 387 -14.55 12.14 21.24
CA SER A 387 -13.70 11.68 22.35
C SER A 387 -12.60 12.67 22.72
N LYS A 388 -12.22 13.55 21.78
CA LYS A 388 -11.19 14.59 21.97
C LYS A 388 -11.77 15.94 22.40
N LEU A 389 -13.10 16.08 22.45
CA LEU A 389 -13.77 17.32 22.80
C LEU A 389 -14.11 17.32 24.31
N PRO A 390 -13.96 18.46 25.01
CA PRO A 390 -14.51 18.64 26.35
C PRO A 390 -16.03 18.38 26.39
N GLU A 391 -16.52 17.73 27.44
CA GLU A 391 -17.95 17.37 27.57
C GLU A 391 -18.90 18.55 27.34
N ILE A 392 -18.54 19.73 27.86
CA ILE A 392 -19.36 20.94 27.79
C ILE A 392 -19.65 21.43 26.37
N ILE A 393 -18.84 21.03 25.37
CA ILE A 393 -19.02 21.46 23.97
C ILE A 393 -19.46 20.35 23.02
N LYS A 394 -19.51 19.08 23.46
CA LYS A 394 -19.84 17.94 22.57
C LYS A 394 -21.23 18.07 21.97
N GLU A 395 -22.24 18.33 22.79
CA GLU A 395 -23.63 18.39 22.33
C GLU A 395 -23.84 19.52 21.31
N GLN A 396 -23.26 20.70 21.59
CA GLN A 396 -23.29 21.84 20.67
C GLN A 396 -22.57 21.51 19.35
N TYR A 397 -21.41 20.85 19.43
CA TYR A 397 -20.64 20.46 18.25
C TYR A 397 -21.42 19.50 17.33
N ILE A 398 -22.12 18.52 17.92
CA ILE A 398 -22.96 17.56 17.17
C ILE A 398 -24.09 18.27 16.43
N LYS A 399 -24.89 19.05 17.16
CA LYS A 399 -26.07 19.74 16.62
C LYS A 399 -25.72 20.68 15.47
N VAL A 400 -24.63 21.44 15.60
CA VAL A 400 -24.29 22.47 14.61
C VAL A 400 -23.64 21.90 13.36
N ASN A 401 -22.92 20.78 13.48
CA ASN A 401 -22.28 20.13 12.33
C ASN A 401 -23.14 19.00 11.74
N ASN A 402 -24.39 18.83 12.19
CA ASN A 402 -25.32 17.74 11.79
C ASN A 402 -24.66 16.35 11.91
N LEU A 403 -23.90 16.11 12.99
CA LEU A 403 -23.16 14.85 13.17
C LEU A 403 -24.03 13.71 13.70
N ASP A 404 -25.29 13.97 13.99
CA ASP A 404 -26.29 12.97 14.35
C ASP A 404 -26.91 12.28 13.12
N GLU A 405 -26.79 12.88 11.92
CA GLU A 405 -27.33 12.35 10.67
C GLU A 405 -27.08 10.85 10.42
N PRO A 406 -25.82 10.39 10.39
CA PRO A 406 -25.55 9.00 10.05
C PRO A 406 -26.12 8.00 11.06
N PHE A 407 -26.36 8.41 12.31
CA PHE A 407 -26.92 7.51 13.31
C PHE A 407 -28.40 7.23 13.07
N TYR A 408 -29.21 8.26 12.76
CA TYR A 408 -30.62 8.02 12.45
C TYR A 408 -30.76 7.30 11.10
N LYS A 409 -29.91 7.59 10.11
CA LYS A 409 -29.90 6.84 8.84
C LYS A 409 -29.61 5.36 9.06
N LEU A 410 -28.76 5.00 10.02
CA LEU A 410 -28.54 3.60 10.41
C LEU A 410 -29.78 2.98 11.07
N ILE A 411 -30.53 3.73 11.88
CA ILE A 411 -31.80 3.27 12.47
C ILE A 411 -32.85 3.04 11.37
N ASP A 412 -32.94 3.93 10.39
CA ASP A 412 -33.83 3.78 9.23
C ASP A 412 -33.48 2.52 8.43
N ILE A 413 -32.19 2.29 8.17
CA ILE A 413 -31.74 1.06 7.51
C ILE A 413 -32.07 -0.17 8.34
N ARG A 414 -31.74 -0.18 9.64
CA ARG A 414 -32.08 -1.26 10.56
C ARG A 414 -33.57 -1.58 10.49
N ASN A 415 -34.42 -0.55 10.52
CA ASN A 415 -35.86 -0.72 10.48
C ASN A 415 -36.29 -1.52 9.25
N ASN A 416 -35.60 -1.47 8.10
CA ASN A 416 -35.95 -2.31 6.94
C ASN A 416 -35.72 -3.81 7.15
N TYR A 417 -34.86 -4.22 8.08
CA TYR A 417 -34.54 -5.62 8.35
C TYR A 417 -35.20 -6.16 9.63
N MET A 418 -35.82 -5.29 10.43
CA MET A 418 -36.35 -5.63 11.75
C MET A 418 -37.87 -5.41 11.82
N ASP A 419 -38.57 -6.34 12.47
CA ASP A 419 -40.01 -6.21 12.75
C ASP A 419 -40.28 -5.14 13.83
N ASN A 420 -39.41 -5.06 14.84
CA ASN A 420 -39.52 -4.05 15.90
C ASN A 420 -38.88 -2.71 15.46
N LYS A 421 -39.71 -1.84 14.88
CA LYS A 421 -39.28 -0.51 14.46
C LYS A 421 -38.88 0.33 15.68
N VAL A 422 -37.79 1.08 15.53
CA VAL A 422 -37.32 2.07 16.50
C VAL A 422 -37.52 3.47 15.91
N ASP A 423 -38.09 4.37 16.69
CA ASP A 423 -38.18 5.78 16.34
C ASP A 423 -36.96 6.53 16.90
N TYR A 424 -36.29 7.33 16.06
CA TYR A 424 -35.13 8.12 16.49
C TYR A 424 -35.47 9.11 17.61
N THR A 425 -36.73 9.56 17.71
CA THR A 425 -37.18 10.44 18.79
C THR A 425 -37.05 9.82 20.18
N GLU A 426 -36.89 8.49 20.28
CA GLU A 426 -36.69 7.74 21.53
C GLU A 426 -35.22 7.71 22.00
N VAL A 427 -34.28 8.27 21.23
CA VAL A 427 -32.87 8.36 21.62
C VAL A 427 -32.72 9.39 22.75
N ASN A 428 -32.35 8.92 23.94
CA ASN A 428 -32.36 9.75 25.15
C ASN A 428 -31.01 10.42 25.44
N SER A 429 -29.92 9.96 24.82
CA SER A 429 -28.60 10.57 25.00
C SER A 429 -27.66 10.38 23.81
N THR A 430 -26.70 11.30 23.69
CA THR A 430 -25.57 11.20 22.75
C THR A 430 -24.76 9.92 22.98
N GLU A 431 -24.61 9.49 24.22
CA GLU A 431 -23.83 8.30 24.57
C GLU A 431 -24.45 7.02 23.98
N GLU A 432 -25.78 6.90 24.01
CA GLU A 432 -26.51 5.79 23.39
C GLU A 432 -26.30 5.73 21.87
N LEU A 433 -26.24 6.90 21.20
CA LEU A 433 -25.90 6.98 19.77
C LEU A 433 -24.47 6.51 19.51
N LEU A 434 -23.52 7.01 20.29
CA LEU A 434 -22.11 6.66 20.14
C LEU A 434 -21.89 5.16 20.36
N GLU A 435 -22.68 4.49 21.19
CA GLU A 435 -22.62 3.04 21.41
C GLU A 435 -23.32 2.19 20.34
N PHE A 436 -23.96 2.80 19.34
CA PHE A 436 -24.77 2.12 18.33
C PHE A 436 -25.93 1.29 18.92
N LYS A 437 -26.44 1.71 20.09
CA LYS A 437 -27.46 0.96 20.86
C LYS A 437 -28.69 0.55 20.02
N TYR A 438 -29.07 1.39 19.07
CA TYR A 438 -30.28 1.25 18.25
C TYR A 438 -30.03 0.80 16.81
N SER A 439 -28.79 0.42 16.45
CA SER A 439 -28.45 0.01 15.07
C SER A 439 -27.61 -1.25 14.96
N ILE A 440 -26.88 -1.63 16.03
CA ILE A 440 -25.91 -2.72 15.95
C ILE A 440 -26.54 -4.12 15.95
N ASP A 441 -27.79 -4.25 16.39
CA ASP A 441 -28.54 -5.50 16.41
C ASP A 441 -28.92 -6.00 15.00
N MET A 442 -29.06 -5.10 14.02
CA MET A 442 -29.15 -5.44 12.59
C MET A 442 -28.02 -6.38 12.13
N LEU A 443 -26.83 -6.28 12.72
CA LEU A 443 -25.69 -7.14 12.37
C LEU A 443 -25.89 -8.61 12.78
N LYS A 444 -26.97 -8.92 13.53
CA LYS A 444 -27.36 -10.29 13.86
C LYS A 444 -28.35 -10.87 12.85
N GLU A 445 -28.94 -10.04 11.99
CA GLU A 445 -29.92 -10.48 11.02
C GLU A 445 -29.26 -11.18 9.83
N SER A 446 -29.67 -12.42 9.60
CA SER A 446 -29.07 -13.29 8.58
C SER A 446 -29.14 -12.70 7.18
N VAL A 447 -30.28 -12.11 6.80
CA VAL A 447 -30.49 -11.48 5.48
C VAL A 447 -29.49 -10.35 5.26
N PHE A 448 -29.34 -9.44 6.24
CA PHE A 448 -28.40 -8.33 6.16
C PHE A 448 -26.95 -8.82 6.04
N ILE A 449 -26.57 -9.84 6.80
CA ILE A 449 -25.22 -10.42 6.76
C ILE A 449 -24.92 -11.12 5.43
N GLU A 450 -25.88 -11.82 4.83
CA GLU A 450 -25.68 -12.43 3.51
C GLU A 450 -25.53 -11.37 2.41
N GLU A 451 -26.32 -10.29 2.44
CA GLU A 451 -26.12 -9.15 1.54
C GLU A 451 -24.75 -8.47 1.76
N ALA A 452 -24.31 -8.34 3.02
CA ALA A 452 -22.98 -7.86 3.36
C ALA A 452 -21.86 -8.74 2.79
N ARG A 453 -22.01 -10.06 2.86
CA ARG A 453 -21.08 -11.01 2.26
C ARG A 453 -20.97 -10.86 0.75
N VAL A 454 -22.06 -10.54 0.05
CA VAL A 454 -22.01 -10.24 -1.39
C VAL A 454 -21.19 -8.97 -1.65
N VAL A 455 -21.41 -7.90 -0.88
CA VAL A 455 -20.65 -6.65 -1.02
C VAL A 455 -19.16 -6.88 -0.76
N TYR A 456 -18.82 -7.64 0.29
CA TYR A 456 -17.44 -7.89 0.68
C TYR A 456 -16.76 -9.01 -0.14
N SER A 457 -17.50 -9.81 -0.92
CA SER A 457 -16.95 -10.92 -1.72
C SER A 457 -15.81 -10.50 -2.66
N LYS A 458 -15.82 -9.25 -3.14
CA LYS A 458 -14.75 -8.65 -3.95
C LYS A 458 -13.40 -8.62 -3.24
N TYR A 459 -13.37 -8.58 -1.90
CA TYR A 459 -12.14 -8.54 -1.10
C TYR A 459 -11.54 -9.93 -0.85
N TYR A 460 -12.28 -11.02 -1.11
CA TYR A 460 -11.92 -12.35 -0.62
C TYR A 460 -11.60 -13.38 -1.71
N SER A 461 -11.71 -13.04 -3.01
CA SER A 461 -11.51 -13.94 -4.17
C SER A 461 -12.15 -15.32 -3.95
N ASN A 462 -13.47 -15.37 -4.11
CA ASN A 462 -14.33 -16.39 -3.49
C ASN A 462 -14.30 -17.74 -4.25
N THR A 463 -13.36 -18.63 -3.93
CA THR A 463 -13.36 -20.03 -4.43
C THR A 463 -14.28 -20.95 -3.62
N ALA A 464 -14.60 -20.61 -2.37
CA ALA A 464 -15.44 -21.43 -1.49
C ALA A 464 -16.54 -20.62 -0.79
N LYS A 465 -17.80 -21.01 -0.99
CA LYS A 465 -18.99 -20.39 -0.35
C LYS A 465 -19.54 -21.23 0.81
N ASN A 466 -19.11 -22.47 0.93
CA ASN A 466 -19.50 -23.39 1.98
C ASN A 466 -18.34 -24.35 2.31
N GLU A 467 -18.48 -25.14 3.38
CA GLU A 467 -17.44 -26.08 3.82
C GLU A 467 -17.15 -27.19 2.78
N LEU A 468 -18.12 -27.60 1.95
CA LEU A 468 -17.89 -28.58 0.87
C LEU A 468 -17.02 -28.00 -0.25
N ASP A 469 -17.22 -26.74 -0.61
CA ASP A 469 -16.40 -26.08 -1.63
C ASP A 469 -14.93 -26.03 -1.21
N ILE A 470 -14.64 -25.86 0.09
CA ILE A 470 -13.28 -25.95 0.61
C ILE A 470 -12.70 -27.33 0.31
N ILE A 471 -13.43 -28.38 0.69
CA ILE A 471 -12.99 -29.78 0.51
C ILE A 471 -12.75 -30.08 -0.98
N ASN A 472 -13.64 -29.63 -1.86
CA ASN A 472 -13.55 -29.85 -3.30
C ASN A 472 -12.36 -29.11 -3.95
N ASN A 473 -11.88 -28.03 -3.35
CA ASN A 473 -10.76 -27.23 -3.85
C ASN A 473 -9.42 -27.53 -3.15
N LEU A 474 -9.36 -28.51 -2.23
CA LEU A 474 -8.10 -28.89 -1.59
C LEU A 474 -7.13 -29.51 -2.62
N THR A 475 -5.91 -29.00 -2.63
CA THR A 475 -4.81 -29.45 -3.49
C THR A 475 -3.71 -30.17 -2.69
N SER A 476 -2.64 -30.59 -3.36
CA SER A 476 -1.45 -31.10 -2.67
C SER A 476 -0.69 -30.04 -1.89
N ASP A 477 -0.84 -28.76 -2.26
CA ASP A 477 -0.15 -27.63 -1.63
C ASP A 477 -0.84 -27.21 -0.33
N SER A 478 -0.14 -27.42 0.79
CA SER A 478 -0.63 -27.05 2.12
C SER A 478 -0.85 -25.54 2.26
N MET A 479 -0.04 -24.69 1.63
CA MET A 479 -0.14 -23.24 1.78
C MET A 479 -1.36 -22.69 1.04
N ALA A 480 -1.54 -23.10 -0.22
CA ALA A 480 -2.74 -22.77 -0.99
C ALA A 480 -4.03 -23.22 -0.28
N ASN A 481 -4.02 -24.42 0.34
CA ASN A 481 -5.18 -24.91 1.10
C ASN A 481 -5.47 -24.06 2.35
N LEU A 482 -4.44 -23.66 3.09
CA LEU A 482 -4.60 -22.77 4.25
C LEU A 482 -5.13 -21.40 3.83
N GLU A 483 -4.71 -20.90 2.66
CA GLU A 483 -5.19 -19.62 2.13
C GLU A 483 -6.69 -19.67 1.77
N ILE A 484 -7.14 -20.72 1.08
CA ILE A 484 -8.57 -20.92 0.77
C ILE A 484 -9.40 -20.94 2.06
N ILE A 485 -8.94 -21.69 3.07
CA ILE A 485 -9.62 -21.75 4.37
C ILE A 485 -9.64 -20.37 5.03
N LEU A 486 -8.52 -19.66 5.07
CA LEU A 486 -8.45 -18.33 5.67
C LEU A 486 -9.42 -17.35 4.99
N ARG A 487 -9.48 -17.35 3.66
CA ARG A 487 -10.41 -16.51 2.88
C ARG A 487 -11.87 -16.84 3.18
N TYR A 488 -12.23 -18.12 3.28
CA TYR A 488 -13.57 -18.55 3.68
C TYR A 488 -13.92 -18.10 5.10
N LEU A 489 -12.99 -18.25 6.05
CA LEU A 489 -13.18 -17.79 7.43
C LEU A 489 -13.38 -16.28 7.49
N SER A 490 -12.55 -15.51 6.77
CA SER A 490 -12.68 -14.06 6.66
C SER A 490 -14.00 -13.62 6.01
N TRP A 491 -14.46 -14.32 4.97
CA TRP A 491 -15.78 -14.08 4.36
C TRP A 491 -16.92 -14.40 5.34
N THR A 492 -16.82 -15.50 6.08
CA THR A 492 -17.82 -15.93 7.07
C THR A 492 -17.99 -14.90 8.18
N THR A 493 -16.88 -14.33 8.68
CA THR A 493 -16.85 -13.36 9.78
C THR A 493 -16.88 -11.91 9.31
N LEU A 494 -16.81 -11.64 8.00
CA LEU A 494 -16.56 -10.30 7.44
C LEU A 494 -15.31 -9.63 8.03
N ALA A 495 -14.23 -10.42 8.20
CA ALA A 495 -12.96 -9.92 8.73
C ALA A 495 -12.17 -9.17 7.67
N THR A 496 -11.69 -7.96 7.98
CA THR A 496 -10.83 -7.17 7.08
C THR A 496 -9.35 -7.55 7.18
N LYS A 497 -8.96 -8.26 8.25
CA LYS A 497 -7.63 -8.80 8.50
C LYS A 497 -7.75 -10.27 8.93
N GLY A 498 -6.84 -11.13 8.48
CA GLY A 498 -6.82 -12.54 8.85
C GLY A 498 -5.43 -13.15 8.69
N LYS A 499 -5.02 -14.01 9.63
CA LYS A 499 -3.74 -14.73 9.64
C LYS A 499 -3.90 -16.15 10.21
N ILE A 500 -3.15 -17.10 9.65
CA ILE A 500 -2.88 -18.41 10.30
C ILE A 500 -1.41 -18.42 10.70
N LEU A 501 -1.16 -18.64 11.99
CA LEU A 501 0.14 -18.47 12.64
C LEU A 501 0.63 -19.80 13.22
N LEU A 502 1.94 -20.04 13.16
CA LEU A 502 2.63 -21.08 13.93
C LEU A 502 3.42 -20.48 15.08
N GLU A 503 3.49 -21.22 16.19
CA GLU A 503 4.40 -20.90 17.28
C GLU A 503 5.81 -21.45 17.00
N GLY A 504 6.78 -20.56 16.85
CA GLY A 504 8.20 -20.88 16.74
C GLY A 504 8.91 -20.90 18.10
N GLU A 505 10.23 -21.10 18.08
CA GLU A 505 11.06 -21.05 19.29
C GLU A 505 11.12 -19.62 19.86
N ASN A 506 11.12 -19.49 21.19
CA ASN A 506 11.18 -18.20 21.94
C ASN A 506 9.99 -17.24 21.75
N GLU A 507 8.74 -17.75 21.70
CA GLU A 507 7.52 -16.94 21.53
C GLU A 507 7.47 -16.11 20.23
N LYS A 508 8.29 -16.45 19.23
CA LYS A 508 8.17 -15.87 17.89
C LYS A 508 7.04 -16.55 17.13
N TYR A 509 6.09 -15.77 16.64
CA TYR A 509 5.01 -16.27 15.79
C TYR A 509 5.42 -16.14 14.33
N VAL A 510 5.24 -17.23 13.57
CA VAL A 510 5.50 -17.26 12.13
C VAL A 510 4.16 -17.23 11.42
N THR A 511 3.94 -16.21 10.59
CA THR A 511 2.76 -16.14 9.72
C THR A 511 2.94 -17.13 8.58
N LEU A 512 1.99 -18.06 8.42
CA LEU A 512 1.96 -18.97 7.27
C LEU A 512 1.19 -18.35 6.12
N VAL A 513 -0.05 -17.93 6.38
CA VAL A 513 -0.90 -17.27 5.39
C VAL A 513 -1.56 -16.05 6.01
N SER A 514 -1.75 -15.01 5.20
CA SER A 514 -2.41 -13.77 5.58
C SER A 514 -3.36 -13.31 4.47
N LEU A 515 -4.42 -12.60 4.87
CA LEU A 515 -5.42 -12.09 3.93
C LEU A 515 -4.90 -10.93 3.05
N LYS A 516 -3.92 -10.18 3.57
CA LYS A 516 -3.20 -9.09 2.89
C LYS A 516 -1.70 -9.36 2.97
N GLU A 517 -0.94 -8.84 2.02
CA GLU A 517 0.52 -8.72 2.07
C GLU A 517 0.94 -7.65 3.12
N ASP A 518 0.43 -7.77 4.34
CA ASP A 518 0.78 -6.87 5.45
C ASP A 518 1.93 -7.47 6.28
N SER A 519 2.63 -6.61 7.02
CA SER A 519 3.80 -6.95 7.83
C SER A 519 3.61 -8.20 8.71
N ASN A 520 4.71 -8.91 8.96
CA ASN A 520 4.76 -10.08 9.85
C ASN A 520 4.37 -9.76 11.31
N ASP A 521 4.21 -8.49 11.68
CA ASP A 521 3.91 -8.09 13.04
C ASP A 521 2.46 -8.39 13.41
N ILE A 522 2.28 -8.83 14.66
CA ILE A 522 0.99 -9.04 15.30
C ILE A 522 0.81 -7.93 16.32
N GLU A 523 -0.13 -7.02 16.06
CA GLU A 523 -0.39 -5.84 16.90
C GLU A 523 -0.73 -6.22 18.37
N ASN A 524 -1.38 -7.38 18.59
CA ASN A 524 -1.88 -7.80 19.90
C ASN A 524 -1.38 -9.18 20.36
N ILE A 525 -0.06 -9.32 20.53
CA ILE A 525 0.58 -10.55 21.06
C ILE A 525 -0.03 -11.04 22.38
N ASN A 526 -0.55 -10.12 23.22
CA ASN A 526 -1.18 -10.46 24.50
C ASN A 526 -2.41 -11.38 24.35
N ILE A 527 -3.17 -11.24 23.25
CA ILE A 527 -4.33 -12.10 22.98
C ILE A 527 -3.85 -13.53 22.70
N LEU A 528 -2.81 -13.69 21.88
CA LEU A 528 -2.20 -15.00 21.59
C LEU A 528 -1.67 -15.66 22.86
N LYS A 529 -1.00 -14.91 23.74
CA LYS A 529 -0.52 -15.40 25.04
C LYS A 529 -1.66 -15.88 25.93
N LYS A 530 -2.77 -15.13 25.99
CA LYS A 530 -3.94 -15.51 26.78
C LYS A 530 -4.60 -16.78 26.24
N VAL A 531 -4.84 -16.85 24.93
CA VAL A 531 -5.39 -18.02 24.25
C VAL A 531 -4.47 -19.25 24.40
N LYS A 532 -3.14 -19.07 24.37
CA LYS A 532 -2.16 -20.15 24.64
C LYS A 532 -2.34 -20.74 26.03
N ASN A 533 -2.45 -19.88 27.04
CA ASN A 533 -2.51 -20.28 28.44
C ASN A 533 -3.85 -20.93 28.79
N THR A 534 -4.97 -20.38 28.26
CA THR A 534 -6.31 -20.93 28.52
C THR A 534 -6.65 -22.11 27.63
N LYS A 535 -6.08 -22.18 26.43
CA LYS A 535 -6.44 -23.12 25.34
C LYS A 535 -7.90 -23.00 24.90
N VAL A 536 -8.53 -21.85 25.17
CA VAL A 536 -9.92 -21.55 24.82
C VAL A 536 -9.92 -20.45 23.75
N PRO A 537 -10.72 -20.57 22.68
CA PRO A 537 -10.88 -19.50 21.71
C PRO A 537 -11.38 -18.22 22.37
N MET A 538 -10.98 -17.08 21.84
CA MET A 538 -11.42 -15.77 22.29
C MET A 538 -12.15 -15.04 21.17
N LEU A 539 -13.32 -14.51 21.51
CA LEU A 539 -14.08 -13.53 20.72
C LEU A 539 -14.13 -12.24 21.52
N LEU A 540 -13.63 -11.15 20.95
CA LEU A 540 -13.62 -9.83 21.57
C LEU A 540 -14.26 -8.85 20.60
N ASN A 541 -15.28 -8.14 21.05
CA ASN A 541 -15.86 -7.01 20.34
C ASN A 541 -15.50 -5.71 21.06
N TYR A 542 -15.61 -4.58 20.37
CA TYR A 542 -15.41 -3.24 20.94
C TYR A 542 -16.22 -3.08 22.25
N PRO A 543 -15.65 -2.43 23.29
CA PRO A 543 -14.33 -1.79 23.37
C PRO A 543 -13.18 -2.73 23.75
N TYR A 544 -13.44 -4.03 23.91
CA TYR A 544 -12.49 -5.00 24.48
C TYR A 544 -11.53 -5.61 23.45
N ALA A 545 -11.70 -5.31 22.16
CA ALA A 545 -10.87 -5.81 21.06
C ALA A 545 -9.48 -5.13 21.03
N SER A 546 -9.35 -3.95 20.43
CA SER A 546 -8.15 -3.11 20.49
C SER A 546 -8.46 -1.64 20.16
N LYS A 547 -7.45 -0.76 20.11
CA LYS A 547 -7.63 0.64 19.67
C LYS A 547 -7.97 0.77 18.18
N GLU A 548 -7.52 -0.18 17.35
CA GLU A 548 -7.63 -0.10 15.89
C GLU A 548 -8.73 -1.01 15.34
N ASP A 549 -8.84 -2.23 15.90
CA ASP A 549 -9.81 -3.23 15.50
C ASP A 549 -11.08 -3.19 16.39
N MET A 550 -12.23 -3.20 15.73
CA MET A 550 -13.56 -3.25 16.34
C MET A 550 -13.93 -4.65 16.84
N ALA A 551 -13.37 -5.70 16.24
CA ALA A 551 -13.63 -7.09 16.63
C ALA A 551 -12.44 -8.01 16.34
N ILE A 552 -12.23 -9.03 17.18
CA ILE A 552 -11.15 -10.01 17.08
C ILE A 552 -11.69 -11.42 17.42
N ILE A 553 -11.33 -12.41 16.61
CA ILE A 553 -11.44 -13.84 16.91
C ILE A 553 -10.03 -14.43 16.92
N CYS A 554 -9.67 -15.13 17.98
CA CYS A 554 -8.42 -15.86 18.09
C CYS A 554 -8.67 -17.29 18.56
N ILE A 555 -8.33 -18.27 17.74
CA ILE A 555 -8.62 -19.69 17.98
C ILE A 555 -7.31 -20.47 18.06
N PRO A 556 -7.05 -21.24 19.14
CA PRO A 556 -5.87 -22.07 19.23
C PRO A 556 -6.01 -23.32 18.36
N ILE A 557 -4.94 -23.68 17.65
CA ILE A 557 -4.83 -24.95 16.92
C ILE A 557 -4.10 -25.94 17.83
N ILE A 558 -4.81 -26.98 18.25
CA ILE A 558 -4.37 -27.93 19.29
C ILE A 558 -4.21 -29.32 18.69
N MET A 559 -2.98 -29.83 18.66
CA MET A 559 -2.72 -31.22 18.28
C MET A 559 -3.18 -32.18 19.37
N LYS A 560 -4.02 -33.15 19.01
CA LYS A 560 -4.34 -34.31 19.84
C LYS A 560 -3.28 -35.39 19.56
N ASN A 561 -2.58 -35.88 20.58
CA ASN A 561 -1.69 -37.04 20.41
C ASN A 561 -2.49 -38.22 19.83
N LEU A 562 -2.30 -38.51 18.55
CA LEU A 562 -2.69 -39.78 17.95
C LEU A 562 -1.90 -40.88 18.67
N LYS A 563 -2.62 -41.86 19.19
CA LYS A 563 -2.03 -43.01 19.90
C LYS A 563 -1.03 -43.72 18.97
N GLY A 564 0.20 -43.91 19.44
CA GLY A 564 1.05 -45.01 18.96
C GLY A 564 2.39 -44.64 18.31
N MET A 565 3.28 -43.96 19.03
CA MET A 565 4.71 -44.26 18.92
C MET A 565 5.24 -44.43 20.34
N ALA A 566 5.37 -45.68 20.74
CA ALA A 566 6.02 -46.06 21.98
C ALA A 566 7.51 -45.75 21.85
N VAL A 567 7.95 -44.64 22.44
CA VAL A 567 9.34 -44.50 22.88
C VAL A 567 9.36 -44.99 24.32
N GLU A 568 9.92 -46.18 24.52
CA GLU A 568 10.21 -46.70 25.86
C GLU A 568 11.18 -45.76 26.57
N GLY A 569 10.78 -45.26 27.75
CA GLY A 569 11.69 -44.53 28.63
C GLY A 569 11.02 -43.42 29.44
N ARG A 570 10.44 -43.79 30.59
CA ARG A 570 10.15 -42.93 31.76
C ARG A 570 9.24 -41.70 31.53
N LYS A 571 7.92 -41.91 31.68
CA LYS A 571 7.02 -41.21 32.63
C LYS A 571 5.55 -41.55 32.33
N LYS A 572 5.03 -42.58 33.01
CA LYS A 572 3.58 -42.79 33.18
C LYS A 572 3.06 -41.74 34.17
N ASN A 573 2.37 -40.70 33.68
CA ASN A 573 1.31 -39.90 34.36
C ASN A 573 1.13 -38.48 33.80
N ARG A 574 0.93 -38.33 32.47
CA ARG A 574 0.25 -37.15 31.91
C ARG A 574 -0.75 -37.61 30.85
N ARG A 575 -2.01 -37.82 31.26
CA ARG A 575 -3.13 -37.98 30.32
C ARG A 575 -3.32 -36.64 29.57
N GLY A 576 -3.04 -36.63 28.26
CA GLY A 576 -3.76 -35.88 27.23
C GLY A 576 -3.97 -34.36 27.37
N TYR A 577 -2.93 -33.56 27.58
CA TYR A 577 -3.03 -32.11 27.31
C TYR A 577 -2.44 -31.82 25.93
N GLY A 578 -3.29 -31.54 24.95
CA GLY A 578 -2.86 -31.11 23.61
C GLY A 578 -1.99 -29.85 23.68
N ILE A 579 -0.99 -29.78 22.81
CA ILE A 579 -0.05 -28.66 22.70
C ILE A 579 -0.63 -27.68 21.66
N VAL A 580 -0.70 -26.39 22.01
CA VAL A 580 -1.05 -25.35 21.03
C VAL A 580 0.15 -25.19 20.09
N LYS A 581 -0.05 -25.40 18.79
CA LYS A 581 1.00 -25.31 17.78
C LYS A 581 0.86 -24.08 16.88
N GLY A 582 -0.34 -23.50 16.84
CA GLY A 582 -0.64 -22.35 16.01
C GLY A 582 -1.95 -21.69 16.39
N TYR A 583 -2.33 -20.68 15.62
CA TYR A 583 -3.50 -19.85 15.87
C TYR A 583 -4.17 -19.46 14.56
N ILE A 584 -5.49 -19.39 14.59
CA ILE A 584 -6.28 -18.65 13.60
C ILE A 584 -6.56 -17.29 14.24
N TYR A 585 -6.15 -16.21 13.59
CA TYR A 585 -6.36 -14.84 14.06
C TYR A 585 -7.13 -14.07 13.01
N LEU A 586 -8.35 -13.63 13.33
CA LEU A 586 -9.19 -12.80 12.48
C LEU A 586 -9.48 -11.51 13.22
N SER A 587 -9.45 -10.38 12.51
CA SER A 587 -9.88 -9.10 13.07
C SER A 587 -10.54 -8.21 12.04
N SER A 588 -11.32 -7.23 12.51
CA SER A 588 -11.97 -6.25 11.66
C SER A 588 -11.85 -4.86 12.25
N ASP A 589 -11.40 -3.89 11.44
CA ASP A 589 -11.43 -2.46 11.75
C ASP A 589 -12.82 -1.83 11.50
N LYS A 590 -13.76 -2.60 10.93
CA LYS A 590 -15.11 -2.17 10.56
C LYS A 590 -16.13 -2.50 11.65
N VAL A 591 -17.07 -1.58 11.87
CA VAL A 591 -18.24 -1.83 12.74
C VAL A 591 -19.12 -2.91 12.11
N LEU A 592 -19.34 -2.83 10.80
CA LEU A 592 -20.01 -3.87 10.03
C LEU A 592 -19.06 -5.07 9.92
N ASN A 593 -19.29 -6.05 10.79
CA ASN A 593 -18.63 -7.34 10.79
C ASN A 593 -19.59 -8.41 11.32
N ASN A 594 -19.21 -9.68 11.23
CA ASN A 594 -20.02 -10.81 11.72
C ASN A 594 -19.27 -11.58 12.81
N PHE A 595 -18.71 -10.89 13.81
CA PHE A 595 -17.97 -11.50 14.91
C PHE A 595 -18.90 -11.78 16.10
N ASN A 596 -19.47 -12.97 16.10
CA ASN A 596 -20.39 -13.47 17.13
C ASN A 596 -20.17 -14.97 17.42
N ASP A 597 -20.89 -15.50 18.41
CA ASP A 597 -20.75 -16.90 18.81
C ASP A 597 -21.06 -17.90 17.69
N ASP A 598 -21.96 -17.57 16.75
CA ASP A 598 -22.26 -18.44 15.60
C ASP A 598 -21.08 -18.51 14.62
N SER A 599 -20.54 -17.34 14.26
CA SER A 599 -19.36 -17.25 13.40
C SER A 599 -18.14 -17.94 14.02
N LEU A 600 -17.94 -17.81 15.34
CA LEU A 600 -16.86 -18.46 16.06
C LEU A 600 -16.99 -19.98 15.99
N LYS A 601 -18.20 -20.52 16.16
CA LYS A 601 -18.47 -21.97 16.00
C LYS A 601 -18.15 -22.44 14.59
N LYS A 602 -18.56 -21.69 13.56
CA LYS A 602 -18.21 -21.99 12.16
C LYS A 602 -16.70 -22.00 11.93
N CYS A 603 -15.97 -21.03 12.49
CA CYS A 603 -14.50 -21.04 12.42
C CYS A 603 -13.88 -22.26 13.12
N MET A 604 -14.45 -22.64 14.27
CA MET A 604 -13.98 -23.80 15.02
C MET A 604 -14.18 -25.13 14.27
N ASN A 605 -15.21 -25.28 13.44
CA ASN A 605 -15.44 -26.51 12.67
C ASN A 605 -14.27 -26.87 11.75
N LEU A 606 -13.58 -25.87 11.20
CA LEU A 606 -12.45 -26.08 10.28
C LEU A 606 -11.11 -26.28 11.00
N THR A 607 -11.04 -26.13 12.32
CA THR A 607 -9.77 -26.25 13.07
C THR A 607 -9.12 -27.62 12.92
N SER A 608 -9.93 -28.69 12.84
CA SER A 608 -9.40 -30.06 12.67
C SER A 608 -8.79 -30.28 11.28
N LEU A 609 -9.37 -29.67 10.24
CA LEU A 609 -8.82 -29.71 8.88
C LEU A 609 -7.53 -28.90 8.80
N ILE A 610 -7.50 -27.71 9.41
CA ILE A 610 -6.30 -26.87 9.49
C ILE A 610 -5.17 -27.61 10.23
N ASP A 611 -5.47 -28.27 11.37
CA ASP A 611 -4.50 -29.07 12.12
C ASP A 611 -3.86 -30.15 11.24
N TYR A 612 -4.67 -30.90 10.48
CA TYR A 612 -4.19 -31.92 9.54
C TYR A 612 -3.29 -31.34 8.43
N ILE A 613 -3.66 -30.20 7.83
CA ILE A 613 -2.87 -29.55 6.79
C ILE A 613 -1.52 -29.06 7.34
N LEU A 614 -1.52 -28.54 8.57
CA LEU A 614 -0.30 -28.12 9.26
C LEU A 614 0.61 -29.29 9.62
N GLU A 615 0.05 -30.42 10.06
CA GLU A 615 0.82 -31.64 10.31
C GLU A 615 1.49 -32.14 9.02
N LYS A 616 0.74 -32.21 7.91
CA LYS A 616 1.27 -32.54 6.58
C LYS A 616 2.40 -31.60 6.16
N TYR A 617 2.24 -30.30 6.39
CA TYR A 617 3.26 -29.30 6.08
C TYR A 617 4.53 -29.50 6.92
N GLN A 618 4.41 -29.73 8.23
CA GLN A 618 5.55 -29.98 9.11
C GLN A 618 6.28 -31.30 8.79
N LEU A 619 5.54 -32.35 8.42
CA LEU A 619 6.13 -33.61 7.96
C LEU A 619 6.91 -33.42 6.66
N LYS A 620 6.38 -32.64 5.71
CA LYS A 620 7.09 -32.23 4.51
C LYS A 620 8.40 -31.56 4.94
N VAL A 621 8.36 -30.44 5.64
CA VAL A 621 9.57 -29.70 6.05
C VAL A 621 10.60 -30.57 6.81
N SER A 622 10.18 -31.45 7.71
CA SER A 622 11.12 -32.31 8.48
C SER A 622 11.76 -33.44 7.66
N SER A 623 11.14 -33.87 6.55
CA SER A 623 11.72 -34.83 5.59
C SER A 623 12.77 -34.23 4.64
N SER A 624 13.12 -32.96 4.79
CA SER A 624 14.00 -32.22 3.87
C SER A 624 15.50 -32.41 4.04
N LEU A 625 15.94 -33.07 5.13
CA LEU A 625 17.36 -33.25 5.46
C LEU A 625 17.79 -34.72 5.33
N ASP A 626 18.97 -34.94 4.75
CA ASP A 626 19.63 -36.25 4.70
C ASP A 626 20.16 -36.61 6.09
N THR A 627 19.64 -37.70 6.66
CA THR A 627 19.89 -38.11 8.04
C THR A 627 21.34 -38.51 8.31
N LEU A 628 22.10 -38.88 7.26
CA LEU A 628 23.50 -39.25 7.40
C LEU A 628 24.41 -38.01 7.43
N THR A 629 24.20 -37.08 6.51
CA THR A 629 25.17 -36.00 6.21
C THR A 629 24.77 -34.62 6.72
N GLY A 630 23.50 -34.43 7.12
CA GLY A 630 22.95 -33.14 7.55
C GLY A 630 22.73 -32.13 6.42
N THR A 631 22.92 -32.54 5.17
CA THR A 631 22.68 -31.73 3.96
C THR A 631 21.21 -31.86 3.51
N LEU A 632 20.75 -31.05 2.55
CA LEU A 632 19.41 -31.22 1.97
C LEU A 632 19.29 -32.57 1.25
N THR A 633 18.12 -33.20 1.30
CA THR A 633 17.82 -34.35 0.43
C THR A 633 17.71 -33.89 -1.03
N ARG A 634 17.95 -34.81 -1.97
CA ARG A 634 17.85 -34.53 -3.42
C ARG A 634 16.58 -33.77 -3.80
N GLN A 635 15.43 -34.20 -3.28
CA GLN A 635 14.14 -33.59 -3.61
C GLN A 635 14.11 -32.10 -3.24
N TYR A 636 14.54 -31.75 -2.03
CA TYR A 636 14.52 -30.36 -1.56
C TYR A 636 15.61 -29.49 -2.18
N LEU A 637 16.75 -30.08 -2.50
CA LEU A 637 17.80 -29.44 -3.27
C LEU A 637 17.32 -29.06 -4.68
N GLU A 638 16.59 -29.96 -5.34
CA GLU A 638 15.99 -29.70 -6.66
C GLU A 638 14.84 -28.68 -6.60
N ASP A 639 14.09 -28.61 -5.50
CA ASP A 639 13.09 -27.55 -5.25
C ASP A 639 13.79 -26.18 -5.07
N LYS A 640 14.84 -26.12 -4.23
CA LYS A 640 15.62 -24.88 -4.00
C LYS A 640 16.32 -24.35 -5.25
N LEU A 641 16.73 -25.25 -6.14
CA LEU A 641 17.28 -24.88 -7.43
C LEU A 641 16.22 -24.26 -8.35
N GLU A 642 14.97 -24.72 -8.26
CA GLU A 642 13.86 -24.10 -8.99
C GLU A 642 13.58 -22.69 -8.45
N ASP A 643 13.50 -22.54 -7.12
CA ASP A 643 13.35 -21.22 -6.46
C ASP A 643 14.43 -20.23 -6.92
N LEU A 644 15.69 -20.66 -7.02
CA LEU A 644 16.81 -19.81 -7.47
C LEU A 644 16.72 -19.42 -8.94
N ILE A 645 16.15 -20.28 -9.79
CA ILE A 645 15.90 -19.94 -11.20
C ILE A 645 14.82 -18.87 -11.28
N GLU A 646 13.73 -19.02 -10.54
CA GLU A 646 12.66 -18.02 -10.46
C GLU A 646 13.18 -16.67 -9.95
N GLU A 647 13.92 -16.67 -8.84
CA GLU A 647 14.52 -15.46 -8.27
C GLU A 647 15.50 -14.78 -9.25
N ALA A 648 16.31 -15.56 -9.97
CA ALA A 648 17.26 -15.03 -10.95
C ALA A 648 16.56 -14.47 -12.21
N ILE A 649 15.39 -15.01 -12.59
CA ILE A 649 14.56 -14.45 -13.67
C ILE A 649 14.01 -13.09 -13.26
N GLU A 650 13.43 -12.98 -12.06
CA GLU A 650 12.83 -11.75 -11.55
C GLU A 650 13.86 -10.62 -11.38
N ASN A 651 15.03 -10.95 -10.81
CA ASN A 651 16.05 -9.96 -10.46
C ASN A 651 17.13 -9.77 -11.55
N LYS A 652 17.02 -10.45 -12.69
CA LYS A 652 18.10 -10.55 -13.70
C LYS A 652 19.44 -10.97 -13.06
N GLY A 653 19.38 -11.89 -12.11
CA GLY A 653 20.51 -12.35 -11.30
C GLY A 653 21.31 -13.48 -11.96
N THR A 654 22.45 -13.81 -11.33
CA THR A 654 23.31 -14.95 -11.70
C THR A 654 23.44 -15.89 -10.51
N PHE A 655 23.57 -17.18 -10.74
CA PHE A 655 23.98 -18.13 -9.70
C PHE A 655 24.78 -19.26 -10.33
N SER A 656 25.52 -19.99 -9.49
CA SER A 656 26.32 -21.13 -9.94
C SER A 656 25.96 -22.40 -9.19
N LEU A 657 26.00 -23.52 -9.92
CA LEU A 657 25.79 -24.87 -9.46
C LEU A 657 27.11 -25.63 -9.53
N ILE A 658 27.48 -26.28 -8.44
CA ILE A 658 28.65 -27.15 -8.37
C ILE A 658 28.17 -28.56 -8.05
N MET A 659 28.35 -29.50 -8.98
CA MET A 659 28.21 -30.92 -8.72
C MET A 659 29.58 -31.48 -8.30
N PHE A 660 29.65 -32.27 -7.24
CA PHE A 660 30.90 -32.91 -6.84
C PHE A 660 30.71 -34.35 -6.37
N ASP A 661 31.81 -35.11 -6.48
CA ASP A 661 31.86 -36.53 -6.14
C ASP A 661 33.23 -36.87 -5.50
N LEU A 662 33.23 -37.84 -4.60
CA LEU A 662 34.44 -38.30 -3.90
C LEU A 662 35.25 -39.25 -4.77
N ASP A 663 36.50 -38.86 -5.05
CA ASP A 663 37.37 -39.63 -5.92
C ASP A 663 37.71 -41.00 -5.32
N ASN A 664 37.47 -42.06 -6.08
CA ASN A 664 37.75 -43.45 -5.67
C ASN A 664 37.04 -43.87 -4.37
N PHE A 665 35.87 -43.31 -4.07
CA PHE A 665 35.13 -43.64 -2.85
C PHE A 665 34.80 -45.13 -2.72
N LYS A 666 34.55 -45.82 -3.85
CA LYS A 666 34.45 -47.29 -3.87
C LYS A 666 35.67 -47.98 -3.27
N ASN A 667 36.89 -47.53 -3.57
CA ASN A 667 38.12 -48.11 -2.98
C ASN A 667 38.18 -47.84 -1.46
N VAL A 668 37.63 -46.72 -0.99
CA VAL A 668 37.52 -46.45 0.45
C VAL A 668 36.58 -47.46 1.10
N ASN A 669 35.41 -47.69 0.51
CA ASN A 669 34.47 -48.71 0.99
C ASN A 669 35.07 -50.12 0.95
N ASP A 670 35.76 -50.47 -0.13
CA ASP A 670 36.32 -51.80 -0.34
C ASP A 670 37.50 -52.07 0.62
N ASN A 671 38.30 -51.05 0.98
CA ASN A 671 39.47 -51.20 1.85
C ASN A 671 39.17 -51.00 3.35
N TYR A 672 38.21 -50.15 3.71
CA TYR A 672 37.94 -49.76 5.10
C TYR A 672 36.51 -50.09 5.59
N GLY A 673 35.65 -50.58 4.69
CA GLY A 673 34.25 -50.94 4.99
C GLY A 673 33.28 -49.75 4.93
N HIS A 674 32.00 -50.06 4.69
CA HIS A 674 30.94 -49.05 4.52
C HIS A 674 30.75 -48.12 5.73
N GLN A 675 31.00 -48.59 6.96
CA GLN A 675 30.89 -47.74 8.16
C GLN A 675 31.93 -46.61 8.14
N ILE A 676 33.15 -46.87 7.64
CA ILE A 676 34.17 -45.84 7.47
C ILE A 676 33.83 -44.94 6.28
N GLY A 677 33.24 -45.49 5.22
CA GLY A 677 32.69 -44.71 4.10
C GLY A 677 31.63 -43.69 4.56
N ASP A 678 30.70 -44.10 5.42
CA ASP A 678 29.68 -43.23 6.00
C ASP A 678 30.30 -42.11 6.85
N GLU A 679 31.33 -42.41 7.64
CA GLU A 679 32.08 -41.41 8.41
C GLU A 679 32.86 -40.45 7.51
N VAL A 680 33.37 -40.92 6.37
CA VAL A 680 34.01 -40.07 5.35
C VAL A 680 32.98 -39.11 4.76
N LEU A 681 31.78 -39.58 4.39
CA LEU A 681 30.71 -38.72 3.88
C LEU A 681 30.29 -37.65 4.90
N LYS A 682 30.12 -38.02 6.17
CA LYS A 682 29.83 -37.06 7.26
C LYS A 682 30.90 -35.99 7.42
N LYS A 683 32.17 -36.39 7.40
CA LYS A 683 33.30 -35.46 7.58
C LYS A 683 33.45 -34.54 6.38
N VAL A 684 33.27 -35.05 5.16
CA VAL A 684 33.28 -34.24 3.94
C VAL A 684 32.13 -33.25 3.95
N SER A 685 30.89 -33.69 4.23
CA SER A 685 29.74 -32.79 4.30
C SER A 685 29.90 -31.72 5.37
N SER A 686 30.42 -32.07 6.55
CA SER A 686 30.72 -31.10 7.61
C SER A 686 31.74 -30.05 7.16
N VAL A 687 32.83 -30.49 6.50
CA VAL A 687 33.83 -29.56 5.95
C VAL A 687 33.20 -28.64 4.89
N ILE A 688 32.27 -29.12 4.07
CA ILE A 688 31.57 -28.27 3.10
C ILE A 688 30.68 -27.25 3.83
N LEU A 689 29.80 -27.70 4.72
CA LEU A 689 28.84 -26.85 5.43
C LEU A 689 29.52 -25.75 6.27
N GLU A 690 30.66 -26.05 6.90
CA GLU A 690 31.46 -25.06 7.64
C GLU A 690 32.18 -24.04 6.76
N ASN A 691 32.23 -24.26 5.43
CA ASN A 691 33.06 -23.49 4.51
C ASN A 691 32.30 -22.89 3.31
N ILE A 692 30.97 -22.95 3.34
CA ILE A 692 30.06 -22.22 2.46
C ILE A 692 29.36 -21.10 3.25
N ARG A 693 28.79 -20.11 2.57
CA ARG A 693 28.08 -18.98 3.20
C ARG A 693 26.72 -19.45 3.74
N SER A 694 26.11 -18.67 4.63
CA SER A 694 24.77 -18.97 5.17
C SER A 694 23.65 -19.01 4.13
N GLN A 695 23.86 -18.37 2.98
CA GLN A 695 22.95 -18.35 1.84
C GLN A 695 23.25 -19.44 0.80
N ASP A 696 24.42 -20.08 0.89
CA ASP A 696 24.80 -21.17 -0.02
C ASP A 696 24.09 -22.45 0.42
N ILE A 697 23.64 -23.25 -0.53
CA ILE A 697 22.82 -24.43 -0.26
C ILE A 697 23.59 -25.67 -0.66
N CYS A 698 23.66 -26.68 0.22
CA CYS A 698 24.31 -27.95 -0.06
C CYS A 698 23.32 -29.10 0.15
N GLY A 699 23.23 -30.01 -0.82
CA GLY A 699 22.38 -31.20 -0.76
C GLY A 699 23.07 -32.44 -1.33
N ARG A 700 22.68 -33.60 -0.80
CA ARG A 700 23.13 -34.90 -1.29
C ARG A 700 22.26 -35.34 -2.47
N TYR A 701 22.87 -35.49 -3.63
CA TYR A 701 22.18 -35.81 -4.89
C TYR A 701 22.12 -37.32 -5.15
N GLY A 702 23.16 -38.04 -4.76
CA GLY A 702 23.32 -39.48 -4.97
C GLY A 702 24.08 -40.17 -3.84
N GLY A 703 24.65 -41.35 -4.12
CA GLY A 703 25.39 -42.15 -3.13
C GLY A 703 26.57 -41.39 -2.53
N GLU A 704 27.50 -40.94 -3.37
CA GLU A 704 28.65 -40.11 -2.99
C GLU A 704 28.66 -38.73 -3.69
N GLU A 705 27.54 -38.39 -4.35
CA GLU A 705 27.36 -37.20 -5.17
C GLU A 705 26.60 -36.10 -4.41
N PHE A 706 27.06 -34.87 -4.54
CA PHE A 706 26.49 -33.70 -3.88
C PHE A 706 26.39 -32.52 -4.85
N ILE A 707 25.42 -31.65 -4.60
CA ILE A 707 25.30 -30.36 -5.29
C ILE A 707 25.41 -29.22 -4.28
N ILE A 708 26.15 -28.19 -4.66
CA ILE A 708 26.19 -26.89 -3.98
C ILE A 708 25.58 -25.85 -4.93
N LEU A 709 24.60 -25.09 -4.44
CA LEU A 709 24.04 -23.92 -5.10
C LEU A 709 24.63 -22.67 -4.47
N LEU A 710 25.15 -21.77 -5.30
CA LEU A 710 25.78 -20.51 -4.91
C LEU A 710 24.97 -19.33 -5.47
N PRO A 711 24.00 -18.78 -4.71
CA PRO A 711 23.20 -17.64 -5.14
C PRO A 711 24.08 -16.39 -5.33
N ASN A 712 23.82 -15.62 -6.39
CA ASN A 712 24.54 -14.37 -6.69
C ASN A 712 26.05 -14.55 -6.93
N VAL A 713 26.45 -15.70 -7.47
CA VAL A 713 27.85 -16.07 -7.74
C VAL A 713 28.02 -16.48 -9.20
N ASP A 714 28.98 -15.88 -9.90
CA ASP A 714 29.34 -16.24 -11.29
C ASP A 714 30.27 -17.46 -11.36
N LYS A 715 30.54 -17.94 -12.58
CA LYS A 715 31.38 -19.14 -12.80
C LYS A 715 32.82 -18.99 -12.29
N GLU A 716 33.39 -17.79 -12.31
CA GLU A 716 34.79 -17.55 -11.95
C GLU A 716 34.96 -17.56 -10.42
N GLU A 717 34.02 -16.93 -9.71
CA GLU A 717 33.96 -17.00 -8.26
C GLU A 717 33.55 -18.41 -7.78
N ALA A 718 32.60 -19.06 -8.46
CA ALA A 718 32.25 -20.46 -8.19
C ALA A 718 33.47 -21.38 -8.31
N LYS A 719 34.29 -21.20 -9.36
CA LYS A 719 35.56 -21.94 -9.51
C LYS A 719 36.51 -21.72 -8.35
N LYS A 720 36.66 -20.48 -7.86
CA LYS A 720 37.48 -20.19 -6.67
C LYS A 720 36.93 -20.87 -5.42
N VAL A 721 35.61 -20.88 -5.23
CA VAL A 721 34.96 -21.58 -4.11
C VAL A 721 35.19 -23.08 -4.20
N SER A 722 34.96 -23.70 -5.37
CA SER A 722 35.23 -25.12 -5.62
C SER A 722 36.67 -25.50 -5.30
N ASP A 723 37.64 -24.72 -5.80
CA ASP A 723 39.06 -25.02 -5.62
C ASP A 723 39.51 -24.85 -4.16
N ARG A 724 38.90 -23.90 -3.42
CA ARG A 724 39.08 -23.74 -1.98
C ARG A 724 38.56 -24.97 -1.21
N LEU A 725 37.34 -25.42 -1.51
CA LEU A 725 36.71 -26.56 -0.85
C LEU A 725 37.50 -27.84 -1.10
N ARG A 726 37.88 -28.10 -2.36
CA ARG A 726 38.75 -29.21 -2.76
C ARG A 726 40.05 -29.26 -1.96
N ARG A 727 40.78 -28.13 -1.88
CA ARG A 727 42.05 -28.05 -1.12
C ARG A 727 41.85 -28.26 0.37
N LYS A 728 40.73 -27.80 0.95
CA LYS A 728 40.42 -28.02 2.37
C LYS A 728 40.14 -29.50 2.66
N ILE A 729 39.40 -30.17 1.78
CA ILE A 729 39.12 -31.61 1.91
C ILE A 729 40.41 -32.41 1.77
N LYS A 730 41.23 -32.16 0.73
CA LYS A 730 42.52 -32.85 0.53
C LYS A 730 43.49 -32.73 1.70
N LYS A 731 43.50 -31.57 2.40
CA LYS A 731 44.36 -31.33 3.56
C LYS A 731 43.82 -31.93 4.86
N LYS A 732 42.55 -32.30 4.91
CA LYS A 732 41.93 -32.84 6.12
C LYS A 732 42.27 -34.33 6.23
N VAL A 733 42.78 -34.74 7.40
CA VAL A 733 42.99 -36.16 7.72
C VAL A 733 41.63 -36.77 8.06
N ILE A 734 40.98 -37.40 7.08
CA ILE A 734 39.61 -37.93 7.20
C ILE A 734 39.61 -39.41 7.59
N LEU A 735 40.47 -40.22 6.97
CA LEU A 735 40.59 -41.67 7.14
C LEU A 735 41.42 -42.10 8.36
N GLY A 736 42.10 -41.16 9.02
CA GLY A 736 42.93 -41.41 10.20
C GLY A 736 44.38 -41.83 9.89
N ASP A 737 44.66 -42.23 8.65
CA ASP A 737 46.00 -42.38 8.08
C ASP A 737 46.40 -41.13 7.26
N SER A 738 47.63 -41.08 6.74
CA SER A 738 48.11 -39.94 5.92
C SER A 738 47.55 -39.94 4.49
N THR A 739 46.57 -40.80 4.18
CA THR A 739 46.00 -40.95 2.84
C THR A 739 44.97 -39.83 2.59
N PRO A 740 45.16 -38.96 1.59
CA PRO A 740 44.24 -37.87 1.35
C PRO A 740 42.96 -38.37 0.65
N VAL A 741 41.80 -37.92 1.13
CA VAL A 741 40.53 -38.00 0.39
C VAL A 741 40.47 -36.80 -0.55
N THR A 742 40.21 -37.04 -1.84
CA THR A 742 40.06 -35.98 -2.84
C THR A 742 38.66 -35.97 -3.43
N ILE A 743 38.26 -34.83 -3.98
CA ILE A 743 36.97 -34.67 -4.66
C ILE A 743 37.21 -34.05 -6.04
N SER A 744 36.40 -34.47 -7.00
CA SER A 744 36.28 -33.82 -8.31
C SER A 744 34.99 -33.00 -8.36
N MET A 745 35.02 -31.86 -9.05
CA MET A 745 33.88 -30.93 -9.10
C MET A 745 33.62 -30.44 -10.53
N GLY A 746 32.34 -30.40 -10.93
CA GLY A 746 31.89 -29.80 -12.18
C GLY A 746 30.99 -28.59 -11.92
N ILE A 747 31.16 -27.53 -12.70
CA ILE A 747 30.52 -26.24 -12.46
C ILE A 747 29.69 -25.82 -13.67
N ALA A 748 28.43 -25.44 -13.42
CA ALA A 748 27.55 -24.77 -14.37
C ALA A 748 27.00 -23.47 -13.74
N SER A 749 26.61 -22.50 -14.56
CA SER A 749 26.17 -21.19 -14.08
C SER A 749 24.97 -20.71 -14.88
N TYR A 750 23.98 -20.15 -14.20
CA TYR A 750 22.83 -19.52 -14.80
C TYR A 750 23.12 -18.03 -15.04
N PRO A 751 22.71 -17.44 -16.18
CA PRO A 751 22.07 -18.08 -17.34
C PRO A 751 23.07 -18.63 -18.37
N GLU A 752 24.38 -18.41 -18.19
CA GLU A 752 25.40 -18.65 -19.22
C GLU A 752 25.42 -20.08 -19.74
N HIS A 753 25.37 -21.06 -18.84
CA HIS A 753 25.44 -22.46 -19.16
C HIS A 753 24.07 -23.08 -19.33
N GLY A 754 22.96 -22.45 -18.95
CA GLY A 754 21.62 -23.03 -19.15
C GLY A 754 20.54 -22.24 -18.42
N TYR A 755 19.29 -22.42 -18.86
CA TYR A 755 18.14 -21.70 -18.31
C TYR A 755 17.23 -22.57 -17.44
N LEU A 756 17.42 -23.90 -17.50
CA LEU A 756 16.54 -24.86 -16.84
C LEU A 756 17.35 -25.72 -15.87
N LYS A 757 16.69 -26.15 -14.79
CA LYS A 757 17.26 -27.01 -13.75
C LYS A 757 18.02 -28.21 -14.33
N TYR A 758 17.40 -28.98 -15.22
CA TYR A 758 18.02 -30.19 -15.78
C TYR A 758 19.26 -29.88 -16.61
N GLU A 759 19.27 -28.77 -17.36
CA GLU A 759 20.42 -28.39 -18.20
C GLU A 759 21.62 -28.01 -17.34
N LEU A 760 21.39 -27.28 -16.25
CA LEU A 760 22.43 -26.86 -15.32
C LEU A 760 23.02 -28.07 -14.60
N ILE A 761 22.18 -29.02 -14.16
CA ILE A 761 22.62 -30.28 -13.55
C ILE A 761 23.40 -31.12 -14.56
N GLU A 762 22.88 -31.33 -15.77
CA GLU A 762 23.52 -32.11 -16.82
C GLU A 762 24.90 -31.53 -17.20
N LYS A 763 24.99 -30.21 -17.34
CA LYS A 763 26.25 -29.54 -17.71
C LYS A 763 27.26 -29.56 -16.57
N ALA A 764 26.81 -29.43 -15.31
CA ALA A 764 27.70 -29.62 -14.16
C ALA A 764 28.18 -31.07 -14.05
N ASP A 765 27.32 -32.06 -14.33
CA ASP A 765 27.68 -33.48 -14.35
C ASP A 765 28.69 -33.78 -15.49
N HIS A 766 28.47 -33.24 -16.68
CA HIS A 766 29.43 -33.35 -17.78
C HIS A 766 30.80 -32.74 -17.42
N ALA A 767 30.81 -31.56 -16.79
CA ALA A 767 32.05 -30.96 -16.31
C ALA A 767 32.72 -31.80 -15.21
N LEU A 768 31.95 -32.43 -14.33
CA LEU A 768 32.45 -33.34 -13.30
C LEU A 768 33.07 -34.60 -13.92
N TYR A 769 32.42 -35.17 -14.95
CA TYR A 769 32.96 -36.29 -15.70
C TYR A 769 34.32 -35.94 -16.33
N VAL A 770 34.41 -34.79 -16.99
CA VAL A 770 35.68 -34.29 -17.55
C VAL A 770 36.74 -34.07 -16.45
N ALA A 771 36.35 -33.55 -15.29
CA ALA A 771 37.25 -33.41 -14.14
C ALA A 771 37.83 -34.76 -13.68
N LYS A 772 37.00 -35.81 -13.68
CA LYS A 772 37.43 -37.18 -13.33
C LYS A 772 38.35 -37.78 -14.39
N ASP A 773 38.08 -37.55 -15.67
CA ASP A 773 38.89 -38.09 -16.78
C ASP A 773 40.26 -37.40 -16.89
N LEU A 774 40.33 -36.10 -16.63
CA LEU A 774 41.57 -35.30 -16.63
C LEU A 774 42.46 -35.51 -15.38
N GLY A 775 42.28 -36.62 -14.67
CA GLY A 775 43.16 -37.06 -13.58
C GLY A 775 42.66 -36.80 -12.16
N LYS A 776 41.37 -36.49 -11.97
CA LYS A 776 40.72 -36.30 -10.64
C LYS A 776 41.33 -35.17 -9.80
N ASP A 777 40.83 -34.95 -8.58
CA ASP A 777 41.24 -33.88 -7.67
C ASP A 777 41.32 -32.51 -8.35
N ARG A 778 40.24 -32.12 -9.02
CA ARG A 778 40.15 -30.84 -9.74
C ARG A 778 38.72 -30.35 -9.90
N CYS A 779 38.59 -29.08 -10.30
CA CYS A 779 37.32 -28.47 -10.67
C CYS A 779 37.34 -28.02 -12.13
N GLU A 780 36.29 -28.36 -12.89
CA GLU A 780 36.11 -27.94 -14.27
C GLU A 780 34.82 -27.14 -14.42
N VAL A 781 34.88 -26.05 -15.17
CA VAL A 781 33.70 -25.26 -15.57
C VAL A 781 33.25 -25.79 -16.92
N TRP A 782 31.95 -26.02 -17.07
CA TRP A 782 31.41 -26.53 -18.32
C TRP A 782 31.77 -25.64 -19.51
N LYS A 783 32.13 -26.28 -20.64
CA LYS A 783 32.42 -25.63 -21.91
C LYS A 783 31.64 -26.33 -23.02
N ARG A 784 31.28 -25.57 -24.05
CA ARG A 784 30.51 -26.07 -25.21
C ARG A 784 31.18 -27.24 -25.93
N GLU A 785 32.52 -27.27 -25.94
CA GLU A 785 33.34 -28.34 -26.52
C GLU A 785 33.17 -29.70 -25.81
N PHE A 786 32.69 -29.71 -24.55
CA PHE A 786 32.42 -30.96 -23.83
C PHE A 786 31.16 -31.67 -24.32
N GLY A 787 30.32 -31.01 -25.14
CA GLY A 787 29.05 -31.55 -25.63
C GLY A 787 29.14 -32.44 -26.88
N SER A 788 30.29 -32.52 -27.57
CA SER A 788 30.41 -33.26 -28.83
C SER A 788 30.80 -34.74 -28.69
N ASP A 789 31.24 -35.19 -27.51
CA ASP A 789 31.81 -36.55 -27.33
C ASP A 789 30.94 -37.55 -26.57
N ILE A 790 29.64 -37.27 -26.36
CA ILE A 790 28.72 -38.24 -25.74
C ILE A 790 27.67 -38.71 -26.75
N LYS A 791 27.78 -40.00 -27.13
CA LYS A 791 26.85 -40.74 -28.00
C LYS A 791 25.42 -40.82 -27.41
N HIS A 792 24.47 -40.88 -28.33
CA HIS A 792 23.01 -41.04 -28.19
C HIS A 792 22.48 -41.81 -26.95
N GLY A 793 21.47 -41.23 -26.28
CA GLY A 793 20.46 -41.95 -25.49
C GLY A 793 19.80 -41.02 -24.45
N ASN A 794 18.64 -40.42 -24.74
CA ASN A 794 17.38 -41.05 -24.34
C ASN A 794 16.17 -40.45 -25.12
N LYS A 795 15.56 -41.25 -26.00
CA LYS A 795 14.27 -40.95 -26.65
C LYS A 795 13.08 -40.84 -25.68
N LEU A 796 13.32 -41.04 -24.38
CA LEU A 796 12.33 -41.00 -23.29
C LEU A 796 12.25 -39.65 -22.57
N SER A 797 13.18 -38.72 -22.86
CA SER A 797 13.18 -37.37 -22.28
C SER A 797 11.90 -36.61 -22.68
N GLY A 798 11.03 -36.34 -21.71
CA GLY A 798 9.71 -35.72 -21.90
C GLY A 798 8.52 -36.68 -21.89
N ILE A 799 8.74 -37.99 -22.06
CA ILE A 799 7.69 -39.02 -21.90
C ILE A 799 7.72 -39.59 -20.48
N VAL A 800 8.93 -39.89 -19.99
CA VAL A 800 9.19 -40.41 -18.65
C VAL A 800 9.81 -39.29 -17.82
N SER A 801 9.00 -38.72 -16.94
CA SER A 801 9.31 -37.67 -15.99
C SER A 801 9.81 -38.20 -14.65
N GLY A 802 9.70 -39.51 -14.40
CA GLY A 802 10.03 -40.16 -13.12
C GLY A 802 8.85 -40.18 -12.14
N SER A 803 7.71 -39.58 -12.49
CA SER A 803 6.45 -39.67 -11.76
C SER A 803 5.57 -40.74 -12.41
N LEU A 804 5.31 -41.84 -11.69
CA LEU A 804 4.42 -42.92 -12.16
C LEU A 804 3.05 -42.39 -12.65
N VAL A 805 2.53 -41.33 -12.02
CA VAL A 805 1.24 -40.74 -12.39
C VAL A 805 1.34 -39.93 -13.68
N GLN A 806 2.36 -39.09 -13.81
CA GLN A 806 2.53 -38.27 -15.02
C GLN A 806 2.93 -39.12 -16.22
N ASP A 807 3.77 -40.13 -16.00
CA ASP A 807 4.24 -41.03 -17.05
C ASP A 807 3.08 -41.92 -17.56
N SER A 808 2.21 -42.37 -16.66
CA SER A 808 0.96 -43.07 -17.01
C SER A 808 0.03 -42.17 -17.84
N ARG A 809 -0.14 -40.90 -17.45
CA ARG A 809 -0.94 -39.92 -18.21
C ARG A 809 -0.36 -39.66 -19.60
N ASN A 810 0.95 -39.44 -19.70
CA ASN A 810 1.64 -39.20 -20.97
C ASN A 810 1.51 -40.40 -21.92
N VAL A 811 1.60 -41.63 -21.38
CA VAL A 811 1.42 -42.86 -22.17
C VAL A 811 -0.04 -43.02 -22.61
N SER A 812 -1.02 -42.79 -21.73
CA SER A 812 -2.45 -42.82 -22.09
C SER A 812 -2.79 -41.81 -23.18
N ALA A 813 -2.28 -40.58 -23.06
CA ALA A 813 -2.42 -39.53 -24.05
C ALA A 813 -1.87 -39.92 -25.44
N ILE A 814 -0.71 -40.58 -25.47
CA ILE A 814 -0.14 -41.12 -26.72
C ILE A 814 -1.04 -42.22 -27.31
N ILE A 815 -1.57 -43.11 -26.48
CA ILE A 815 -2.47 -44.19 -26.91
C ILE A 815 -3.77 -43.62 -27.49
N GLU A 816 -4.38 -42.63 -26.82
CA GLU A 816 -5.58 -41.96 -27.30
C GLU A 816 -5.35 -41.29 -28.66
N LEU A 817 -4.23 -40.59 -28.82
CA LEU A 817 -3.88 -39.96 -30.09
C LEU A 817 -3.62 -41.00 -31.19
N ILE A 818 -2.98 -42.15 -30.88
CA ILE A 818 -2.81 -43.27 -31.82
C ILE A 818 -4.17 -43.90 -32.19
N ASN A 819 -5.10 -44.02 -31.25
CA ASN A 819 -6.44 -44.55 -31.50
C ASN A 819 -7.19 -43.66 -32.49
N VAL A 820 -7.18 -42.34 -32.29
CA VAL A 820 -7.78 -41.36 -33.23
C VAL A 820 -7.19 -41.52 -34.64
N MET A 821 -5.88 -41.77 -34.74
CA MET A 821 -5.20 -41.96 -36.03
C MET A 821 -5.64 -43.23 -36.76
N ASN A 822 -5.94 -44.30 -36.01
CA ASN A 822 -6.34 -45.60 -36.52
C ASN A 822 -7.85 -45.73 -36.81
N GLU A 823 -8.69 -44.78 -36.37
CA GLU A 823 -10.12 -44.77 -36.71
C GLU A 823 -10.35 -44.55 -38.22
N GLU A 824 -11.37 -45.20 -38.81
CA GLU A 824 -11.81 -44.92 -40.19
C GLU A 824 -12.67 -43.64 -40.25
N LEU A 825 -12.01 -42.49 -40.16
CA LEU A 825 -12.62 -41.16 -40.26
C LEU A 825 -12.08 -40.36 -41.45
N ASP A 826 -12.88 -39.42 -41.94
CA ASP A 826 -12.42 -38.39 -42.87
C ASP A 826 -11.35 -37.48 -42.24
N ILE A 827 -10.45 -36.95 -43.07
CA ILE A 827 -9.24 -36.25 -42.63
C ILE A 827 -9.54 -35.02 -41.76
N GLU A 828 -10.61 -34.29 -42.07
CA GLU A 828 -11.03 -33.12 -41.31
C GLU A 828 -11.49 -33.50 -39.89
N LYS A 829 -12.26 -34.59 -39.78
CA LYS A 829 -12.72 -35.11 -38.47
C LYS A 829 -11.56 -35.66 -37.65
N LYS A 830 -10.58 -36.31 -38.29
CA LYS A 830 -9.36 -36.78 -37.64
C LYS A 830 -8.55 -35.60 -37.08
N ILE A 831 -8.31 -34.57 -37.89
CA ILE A 831 -7.58 -33.36 -37.45
C ILE A 831 -8.33 -32.69 -36.28
N TYR A 832 -9.65 -32.56 -36.37
CA TYR A 832 -10.45 -31.97 -35.30
C TYR A 832 -10.30 -32.71 -33.97
N LYS A 833 -10.40 -34.05 -33.99
CA LYS A 833 -10.18 -34.89 -32.80
C LYS A 833 -8.75 -34.80 -32.28
N SER A 834 -7.75 -34.92 -33.16
CA SER A 834 -6.33 -34.87 -32.77
C SER A 834 -5.93 -33.53 -32.15
N LEU A 835 -6.42 -32.40 -32.67
CA LEU A 835 -6.20 -31.09 -32.05
C LEU A 835 -6.90 -31.00 -30.68
N GLY A 836 -8.09 -31.58 -30.54
CA GLY A 836 -8.80 -31.67 -29.26
C GLY A 836 -8.01 -32.39 -28.19
N GLU A 837 -7.46 -33.56 -28.52
CA GLU A 837 -6.65 -34.32 -27.58
C GLU A 837 -5.39 -33.54 -27.21
N ILE A 838 -4.68 -32.97 -28.19
CA ILE A 838 -3.51 -32.12 -27.92
C ILE A 838 -3.86 -30.97 -26.98
N MET A 839 -4.99 -30.29 -27.20
CA MET A 839 -5.43 -29.19 -26.35
C MET A 839 -5.78 -29.65 -24.94
N ASN A 840 -6.48 -30.78 -24.81
CA ASN A 840 -6.85 -31.35 -23.51
C ASN A 840 -5.60 -31.75 -22.71
N ILE A 841 -4.71 -32.50 -23.36
CA ILE A 841 -3.44 -33.00 -22.80
C ILE A 841 -2.53 -31.84 -22.37
N LEU A 842 -2.39 -30.83 -23.22
CA LEU A 842 -1.53 -29.68 -22.93
C LEU A 842 -2.26 -28.58 -22.15
N SER A 843 -3.55 -28.75 -21.86
CA SER A 843 -4.40 -27.69 -21.27
C SER A 843 -4.28 -26.37 -22.05
N ALA A 844 -4.25 -26.45 -23.38
CA ALA A 844 -4.16 -25.29 -24.27
C ALA A 844 -5.55 -24.70 -24.55
N GLU A 845 -5.62 -23.38 -24.66
CA GLU A 845 -6.87 -22.68 -25.02
C GLU A 845 -7.13 -22.74 -26.53
N TYR A 846 -6.06 -22.67 -27.33
CA TYR A 846 -6.11 -22.68 -28.79
C TYR A 846 -5.17 -23.73 -29.38
N ALA A 847 -5.57 -24.31 -30.51
CA ALA A 847 -4.68 -25.08 -31.38
C ALA A 847 -5.01 -24.91 -32.86
N SER A 848 -3.98 -24.86 -33.72
CA SER A 848 -4.13 -24.83 -35.18
C SER A 848 -3.17 -25.75 -35.91
N VAL A 849 -3.60 -26.16 -37.11
CA VAL A 849 -2.73 -26.71 -38.15
C VAL A 849 -2.58 -25.66 -39.25
N ILE A 850 -1.33 -25.28 -39.51
CA ILE A 850 -0.94 -24.26 -40.47
C ILE A 850 -0.27 -24.95 -41.66
N TYR A 851 -0.82 -24.79 -42.86
CA TYR A 851 -0.29 -25.38 -44.09
C TYR A 851 0.64 -24.41 -44.82
N LEU A 852 1.65 -24.96 -45.48
CA LEU A 852 2.56 -24.22 -46.35
C LEU A 852 2.35 -24.69 -47.79
N GLU A 853 1.70 -23.87 -48.62
CA GLU A 853 1.59 -24.06 -50.07
C GLU A 853 2.40 -22.96 -50.77
N ASP A 854 3.37 -23.32 -51.61
CA ASP A 854 4.21 -22.38 -52.37
C ASP A 854 4.90 -21.27 -51.54
N SER A 855 5.23 -21.57 -50.27
CA SER A 855 5.80 -20.64 -49.28
C SER A 855 4.83 -19.58 -48.74
N GLU A 856 3.53 -19.67 -49.06
CA GLU A 856 2.46 -18.90 -48.42
C GLU A 856 1.83 -19.69 -47.27
N ILE A 857 1.54 -18.98 -46.18
CA ILE A 857 0.90 -19.52 -44.98
C ILE A 857 -0.61 -19.61 -45.25
N LYS A 858 -1.14 -20.82 -45.40
CA LYS A 858 -2.59 -21.07 -45.50
C LYS A 858 -3.07 -21.76 -44.23
N GLU A 859 -3.91 -21.06 -43.47
CA GLU A 859 -4.53 -21.59 -42.25
C GLU A 859 -5.88 -22.22 -42.58
N ARG A 860 -6.12 -23.47 -42.14
CA ARG A 860 -7.36 -24.20 -42.47
C ARG A 860 -8.09 -24.82 -41.27
N PHE A 861 -7.37 -25.19 -40.21
CA PHE A 861 -7.97 -25.90 -39.07
C PHE A 861 -7.57 -25.25 -37.74
N LYS A 862 -8.55 -24.66 -37.04
CA LYS A 862 -8.36 -23.93 -35.79
C LYS A 862 -9.39 -24.31 -34.75
N ARG A 863 -8.97 -24.57 -33.53
CA ARG A 863 -9.87 -24.96 -32.45
C ARG A 863 -9.63 -24.09 -31.22
N LYS A 864 -10.74 -23.72 -30.56
CA LYS A 864 -10.77 -23.08 -29.25
C LYS A 864 -11.41 -24.05 -28.26
N ILE A 865 -10.93 -24.02 -27.02
CA ILE A 865 -11.49 -24.85 -25.96
C ILE A 865 -12.97 -24.50 -25.75
N ASN A 866 -13.82 -25.50 -25.54
CA ASN A 866 -15.27 -25.37 -25.37
C ASN A 866 -16.09 -24.86 -26.58
N GLU A 867 -15.49 -24.74 -27.77
CA GLU A 867 -16.24 -24.53 -29.01
C GLU A 867 -16.34 -25.85 -29.81
N GLU A 868 -17.56 -26.17 -30.28
CA GLU A 868 -17.83 -27.39 -31.07
C GLU A 868 -17.56 -27.21 -32.57
N SER A 869 -17.42 -25.97 -33.04
CA SER A 869 -17.12 -25.61 -34.43
C SER A 869 -15.67 -25.15 -34.62
N TRP A 870 -15.20 -25.10 -35.86
CA TRP A 870 -13.90 -24.48 -36.18
C TRP A 870 -13.88 -22.99 -35.82
N TYR A 871 -12.80 -22.55 -35.18
CA TYR A 871 -12.59 -21.16 -34.78
C TYR A 871 -12.23 -20.30 -36.01
N SER A 872 -12.77 -19.09 -36.10
CA SER A 872 -12.68 -18.27 -37.32
C SER A 872 -11.54 -17.24 -37.30
N GLU A 873 -11.12 -16.73 -36.14
CA GLU A 873 -10.09 -15.69 -36.02
C GLU A 873 -8.66 -16.26 -36.06
N LYS A 874 -7.67 -15.41 -36.31
CA LYS A 874 -6.25 -15.81 -36.37
C LYS A 874 -5.73 -16.09 -34.96
N ILE A 875 -5.06 -17.23 -34.77
CA ILE A 875 -4.59 -17.67 -33.44
C ILE A 875 -3.07 -17.84 -33.32
N TYR A 876 -2.31 -17.59 -34.39
CA TYR A 876 -0.86 -17.78 -34.44
C TYR A 876 -0.11 -16.50 -34.75
N ASN A 877 1.11 -16.41 -34.25
CA ASN A 877 2.01 -15.30 -34.55
C ASN A 877 2.93 -15.62 -35.74
N ASP A 878 2.94 -14.74 -36.75
CA ASP A 878 3.69 -14.95 -38.00
C ASP A 878 5.21 -15.06 -37.80
N LYS A 879 5.75 -14.37 -36.78
CA LYS A 879 7.19 -14.41 -36.49
C LYS A 879 7.60 -15.78 -35.94
N ILE A 880 6.80 -16.33 -35.02
CA ILE A 880 7.01 -17.68 -34.47
C ILE A 880 6.94 -18.72 -35.59
N ILE A 881 5.95 -18.60 -36.48
CA ILE A 881 5.83 -19.51 -37.63
C ILE A 881 7.06 -19.41 -38.55
N LYS A 882 7.51 -18.20 -38.88
CA LYS A 882 8.74 -18.00 -39.68
C LYS A 882 9.98 -18.56 -39.01
N ASP A 883 10.11 -18.42 -37.68
CA ASP A 883 11.22 -18.97 -36.92
C ASP A 883 11.21 -20.50 -36.94
N VAL A 884 10.03 -21.12 -36.79
CA VAL A 884 9.86 -22.58 -36.91
C VAL A 884 10.21 -23.08 -38.32
N ILE A 885 9.79 -22.36 -39.37
CA ILE A 885 10.14 -22.71 -40.76
C ILE A 885 11.65 -22.63 -40.98
N THR A 886 12.28 -21.56 -40.51
CA THR A 886 13.71 -21.30 -40.71
C THR A 886 14.58 -22.29 -39.94
N GLN A 887 14.24 -22.53 -38.67
CA GLN A 887 15.05 -23.36 -37.78
C GLN A 887 14.73 -24.85 -37.89
N LYS A 888 13.58 -25.22 -38.47
CA LYS A 888 13.10 -26.61 -38.61
C LYS A 888 13.03 -27.38 -37.28
N GLN A 889 12.77 -26.67 -36.18
CA GLN A 889 12.66 -27.24 -34.84
C GLN A 889 11.50 -26.58 -34.09
N GLY A 890 10.95 -27.31 -33.12
CA GLY A 890 9.84 -26.81 -32.31
C GLY A 890 10.29 -25.67 -31.41
N ILE A 891 9.42 -24.67 -31.23
CA ILE A 891 9.65 -23.49 -30.40
C ILE A 891 8.63 -23.48 -29.28
N CYS A 892 9.07 -23.08 -28.09
CA CYS A 892 8.21 -22.77 -26.94
C CYS A 892 8.61 -21.39 -26.44
N THR A 893 7.69 -20.42 -26.46
CA THR A 893 7.98 -19.04 -26.09
C THR A 893 6.76 -18.38 -25.45
N ILE A 894 6.97 -17.23 -24.82
CA ILE A 894 5.89 -16.31 -24.46
C ILE A 894 5.88 -15.21 -25.51
N TYR A 895 4.70 -14.80 -25.96
CA TYR A 895 4.55 -13.75 -26.95
C TYR A 895 3.42 -12.78 -26.59
N TRP A 896 3.55 -11.55 -27.10
CA TRP A 896 2.62 -10.43 -26.95
C TRP A 896 2.22 -9.98 -28.35
N ASP A 897 0.94 -10.16 -28.73
CA ASP A 897 0.46 -9.83 -30.08
C ASP A 897 -0.12 -8.40 -30.11
N GLU A 898 0.38 -7.55 -31.02
CA GLU A 898 -0.14 -6.20 -31.28
C GLU A 898 -1.41 -6.21 -32.16
N GLU A 899 -1.79 -7.36 -32.74
CA GLU A 899 -2.84 -7.46 -33.77
C GLU A 899 -4.10 -8.26 -33.35
N LEU A 900 -4.27 -8.61 -32.06
CA LEU A 900 -5.55 -9.11 -31.55
C LEU A 900 -6.43 -7.91 -31.18
N GLU A 901 -7.56 -7.73 -31.88
CA GLU A 901 -8.45 -6.58 -31.74
C GLU A 901 -8.86 -6.30 -30.28
N TYR A 902 -8.83 -5.00 -29.96
CA TYR A 902 -9.14 -4.37 -28.68
C TYR A 902 -10.54 -4.71 -28.15
N ASP A 903 -10.63 -5.30 -26.95
CA ASP A 903 -11.88 -5.37 -26.18
C ASP A 903 -11.93 -4.22 -25.16
N LEU A 904 -12.93 -3.34 -25.33
CA LEU A 904 -13.02 -1.97 -24.80
C LEU A 904 -13.32 -1.85 -23.28
N ILE A 905 -13.16 -2.92 -22.50
CA ILE A 905 -13.61 -2.95 -21.10
C ILE A 905 -12.51 -3.29 -20.09
N ASN A 906 -11.39 -3.90 -20.50
CA ASN A 906 -10.27 -4.21 -19.59
C ASN A 906 -8.94 -3.76 -20.20
N GLU A 907 -8.40 -2.61 -19.76
CA GLU A 907 -7.11 -2.06 -20.17
C GLU A 907 -5.89 -2.90 -19.69
N VAL A 908 -5.77 -4.16 -20.10
CA VAL A 908 -4.49 -4.91 -20.01
C VAL A 908 -4.38 -5.89 -21.19
N SER A 909 -3.31 -5.78 -21.99
CA SER A 909 -2.97 -6.77 -23.02
C SER A 909 -2.63 -8.13 -22.40
N GLU A 910 -3.27 -9.21 -22.84
CA GLU A 910 -2.99 -10.57 -22.35
C GLU A 910 -1.78 -11.19 -23.05
N TRP A 911 -0.83 -11.72 -22.27
CA TRP A 911 0.34 -12.44 -22.77
C TRP A 911 -0.01 -13.91 -22.97
N TYR A 912 0.47 -14.52 -24.06
CA TYR A 912 0.23 -15.94 -24.35
C TYR A 912 1.51 -16.75 -24.24
N SER A 913 1.42 -17.93 -23.61
CA SER A 913 2.43 -18.98 -23.72
C SER A 913 2.11 -19.84 -24.94
N VAL A 914 3.09 -20.04 -25.81
CA VAL A 914 2.93 -20.60 -27.16
C VAL A 914 3.91 -21.74 -27.38
N MET A 915 3.45 -22.81 -28.03
CA MET A 915 4.32 -23.81 -28.65
C MET A 915 3.96 -24.02 -30.13
N ALA A 916 4.98 -24.17 -30.96
CA ALA A 916 4.83 -24.44 -32.37
C ALA A 916 5.82 -25.52 -32.81
N SER A 917 5.34 -26.57 -33.47
CA SER A 917 6.16 -27.72 -33.88
C SER A 917 6.05 -27.98 -35.39
N PRO A 918 7.18 -28.10 -36.12
CA PRO A 918 7.15 -28.37 -37.55
C PRO A 918 6.96 -29.87 -37.81
N VAL A 919 6.11 -30.19 -38.79
CA VAL A 919 6.02 -31.53 -39.35
C VAL A 919 6.73 -31.57 -40.70
N ILE A 920 7.86 -32.30 -40.71
CA ILE A 920 8.83 -32.30 -41.80
C ILE A 920 8.68 -33.57 -42.65
N LYS A 921 8.58 -33.42 -43.99
CA LYS A 921 8.61 -34.51 -44.97
C LYS A 921 9.60 -34.17 -46.07
N ASN A 922 10.51 -35.09 -46.40
CA ASN A 922 11.58 -34.89 -47.39
C ASN A 922 12.43 -33.63 -47.15
N ASN A 923 12.71 -33.34 -45.88
CA ASN A 923 13.48 -32.17 -45.41
C ASN A 923 12.78 -30.80 -45.57
N ASP A 924 11.50 -30.78 -45.99
CA ASP A 924 10.67 -29.58 -46.04
C ASP A 924 9.61 -29.57 -44.93
N VAL A 925 9.36 -28.41 -44.33
CA VAL A 925 8.22 -28.21 -43.40
C VAL A 925 6.95 -28.19 -44.23
N LYS A 926 6.03 -29.14 -43.99
CA LYS A 926 4.76 -29.22 -44.74
C LYS A 926 3.60 -28.58 -44.00
N TYR A 927 3.58 -28.70 -42.69
CA TYR A 927 2.64 -28.03 -41.82
C TYR A 927 3.25 -27.80 -40.44
N ILE A 928 2.69 -26.84 -39.71
CA ILE A 928 3.08 -26.49 -38.34
C ILE A 928 1.86 -26.67 -37.46
N ILE A 929 2.04 -27.37 -36.35
CA ILE A 929 1.02 -27.47 -35.30
C ILE A 929 1.37 -26.42 -34.26
N TYR A 930 0.41 -25.55 -33.97
CA TYR A 930 0.55 -24.42 -33.08
C TYR A 930 -0.45 -24.54 -31.93
N VAL A 931 -0.02 -24.27 -30.70
CA VAL A 931 -0.88 -24.24 -29.52
C VAL A 931 -0.58 -23.01 -28.67
N ALA A 932 -1.63 -22.43 -28.09
CA ALA A 932 -1.50 -21.24 -27.25
C ALA A 932 -2.42 -21.31 -26.02
N VAL A 933 -1.98 -20.67 -24.94
CA VAL A 933 -2.75 -20.51 -23.70
C VAL A 933 -2.39 -19.18 -23.02
N PRO A 934 -3.34 -18.46 -22.42
CA PRO A 934 -3.05 -17.25 -21.66
C PRO A 934 -2.04 -17.54 -20.55
N LEU A 935 -1.03 -16.69 -20.41
CA LEU A 935 0.06 -16.88 -19.46
C LEU A 935 -0.44 -16.95 -18.01
N LYS A 936 -1.55 -16.26 -17.70
CA LYS A 936 -2.25 -16.33 -16.41
C LYS A 936 -2.81 -17.71 -16.07
N LEU A 937 -3.08 -18.54 -17.08
CA LEU A 937 -3.63 -19.89 -16.92
C LEU A 937 -2.52 -20.94 -16.91
N LYS A 938 -1.56 -20.85 -17.84
CA LYS A 938 -0.47 -21.81 -17.93
C LYS A 938 0.73 -21.24 -18.68
N ARG A 939 1.93 -21.66 -18.27
CA ARG A 939 3.17 -21.47 -19.04
C ARG A 939 3.67 -22.83 -19.54
N PHE A 940 3.82 -22.98 -20.86
CA PHE A 940 4.42 -24.16 -21.45
C PHE A 940 5.91 -24.23 -21.10
N SER A 941 6.36 -25.43 -20.74
CA SER A 941 7.75 -25.75 -20.44
C SER A 941 8.43 -26.46 -21.61
N HIS A 942 9.76 -26.57 -21.57
CA HIS A 942 10.49 -27.39 -22.54
C HIS A 942 10.14 -28.89 -22.45
N LYS A 943 9.65 -29.37 -21.29
CA LYS A 943 9.13 -30.74 -21.17
C LYS A 943 7.83 -30.89 -21.96
N ASP A 944 6.95 -29.90 -21.88
CA ASP A 944 5.73 -29.84 -22.70
C ASP A 944 6.08 -29.79 -24.19
N LEU A 945 7.11 -29.03 -24.58
CA LEU A 945 7.58 -28.96 -25.97
C LEU A 945 8.11 -30.31 -26.47
N ASN A 946 8.89 -31.04 -25.66
CA ASN A 946 9.41 -32.36 -26.04
C ASN A 946 8.29 -33.38 -26.21
N PHE A 947 7.31 -33.34 -25.31
CA PHE A 947 6.13 -34.19 -25.39
C PHE A 947 5.23 -33.80 -26.58
N PHE A 948 4.99 -32.52 -26.78
CA PHE A 948 4.26 -31.95 -27.92
C PHE A 948 4.91 -32.29 -29.26
N ASN A 949 6.24 -32.17 -29.38
CA ASN A 949 6.99 -32.60 -30.55
C ASN A 949 6.82 -34.10 -30.85
N THR A 950 6.68 -34.92 -29.80
CA THR A 950 6.43 -36.35 -29.95
C THR A 950 5.02 -36.61 -30.47
N MET A 951 4.01 -35.93 -29.93
CA MET A 951 2.62 -36.02 -30.42
C MET A 951 2.49 -35.55 -31.87
N CYS A 952 3.14 -34.44 -32.23
CA CYS A 952 3.15 -33.92 -33.61
C CYS A 952 3.75 -34.92 -34.61
N LYS A 953 4.74 -35.73 -34.19
CA LYS A 953 5.30 -36.81 -35.02
C LYS A 953 4.34 -37.99 -35.20
N ILE A 954 3.37 -38.19 -34.31
CA ILE A 954 2.33 -39.22 -34.47
C ILE A 954 1.29 -38.73 -35.48
N ILE A 955 0.91 -37.44 -35.42
CA ILE A 955 0.03 -36.81 -36.42
C ILE A 955 0.64 -36.85 -37.82
N ARG A 956 1.97 -36.85 -37.95
CA ARG A 956 2.69 -37.06 -39.22
C ARG A 956 2.30 -38.35 -39.97
N LEU A 957 1.69 -39.32 -39.30
CA LEU A 957 1.23 -40.57 -39.91
C LEU A 957 -0.12 -40.44 -40.66
N MET A 958 -0.76 -39.26 -40.65
CA MET A 958 -1.83 -38.85 -41.58
C MET A 958 -1.24 -38.47 -42.94
#